data_AF-B7FVX3-F1
#
_entry.id   AF-B7FVX3-F1
#
_cell.length_a   1.000
_cell.length_b   1.000
_cell.length_c   1.000
_cell.angle_alpha   90.00
_cell.angle_beta   90.00
_cell.angle_gamma   90.00
#
_symmetry.space_group_name_H-M   'P 1'
#
loop_
_entity.id
_entity.type
_entity.pdbx_description
1 polymer ?
#
loop_
_entity_poly.entity_id
_entity_poly.type
_entity_poly.pdbx_seq_one_letter_code
_entity_poly.pdbx_strand_id
1 'polypeptide(L)'
;LPKLTTHFLSFTDYLWRNFTLARLESAYEIRADLVDVVRRLRPLLRQGMDDEDEAPVQQTEFSGWARMALELDGQLRITKVAQPLLGELHPSLVSAEIAIDLGPCGDAIRKEWDELGEFDNLFLLTIDASCMTGQAAPLMKDFHLNHGSHHRWTSDSDRPIPDEDDRTFPSRYGIQAVRGCLILQVRDGEGNTISDAGGPQPKGTKRIFRIALDPTQYSMDAKGDKGTDLYRTLNLVVRRHGRENNFKSVLETIRGLMVGSGSIQRVIPPWLQPLLLGQGNPSDASFTSSIVKEYALKTVGVANPGDALDFCDTFLDADHLRQSFPNTTVTVEVDVEDTSRKNFKVQLSEKTGSSAVKASAYRFFQHVKGNPVRFTPRQVEAIRSGLSSGLTMVVGPPGTGKTDVAVQIIASLYHSFPTQRTVVITHSNAALNDIFQKVMQRGDVDERYLLRLGSGERDLETESSHDFTKAGRVAYSFARRGQLLEQVQLLSESLGCSGKAERGADGSPSYTCESAEYFNQYQVQRRIRAFRHEIANEKINSSAIFPFKTYFGLGEGELIDVDAAMRFFSTLDEIFAELQEYRPLELLRSQWKRADYIIMKQARVVAMTCTHAAIARSHLLQLGFEYDNVVVEEAGQMTEIETFIPLLLQKGETDKKISGSSRLKRICLMGDHNQLPPVVKNMSFARYSNLDQSFFSRMIRLGAPYIQLNMQGRARPEIANLYSWRYRNLGNLEHVQTQQRFSVGNAGLAHTFQLINVEDFEGKGETSPTAHFYQNVGEAEYAVAIFQYMVLIGYLPQRISILATYNGQKALISDILSQRCGAGTPLAGIRPKTVSTVDQYQGQQNDFVILSLVRTQSVGHLRDIRRLVVAVSRARLGLYIVCRQSVFVNCYELKPAMDILVSRPTKLQLVLGEHAPTTRKIGDDIPSDQLFEVEDVSHLGSMV
;
A
#
# COMPACT_ATOMS: atom_id res chain seq x y z
N LEU A 1 -13.00 -26.57 -6.53
CA LEU A 1 -12.71 -25.17 -6.14
C LEU A 1 -13.74 -24.24 -6.76
N PRO A 2 -14.29 -23.25 -6.03
CA PRO A 2 -15.13 -22.23 -6.64
C PRO A 2 -14.32 -21.38 -7.64
N LYS A 3 -15.01 -20.74 -8.58
CA LYS A 3 -14.37 -19.90 -9.61
C LYS A 3 -14.86 -18.46 -9.46
N LEU A 4 -13.92 -17.52 -9.56
CA LEU A 4 -14.21 -16.10 -9.71
C LEU A 4 -14.53 -15.83 -11.19
N THR A 5 -15.82 -15.67 -11.44
CA THR A 5 -16.38 -15.33 -12.74
C THR A 5 -16.79 -13.87 -12.76
N THR A 6 -17.32 -13.39 -13.89
CA THR A 6 -17.83 -12.03 -13.98
C THR A 6 -19.12 -11.82 -13.17
N HIS A 7 -19.91 -12.89 -12.98
CA HIS A 7 -21.23 -12.86 -12.32
C HIS A 7 -21.25 -13.68 -11.03
N PHE A 8 -22.13 -13.29 -10.10
CA PHE A 8 -22.41 -13.97 -8.84
C PHE A 8 -23.92 -14.02 -8.59
N LEU A 9 -24.40 -15.06 -7.89
CA LEU A 9 -25.84 -15.23 -7.63
C LEU A 9 -26.36 -14.24 -6.58
N SER A 10 -25.57 -13.99 -5.56
CA SER A 10 -25.88 -13.09 -4.44
C SER A 10 -24.60 -12.65 -3.74
N PHE A 11 -24.70 -11.69 -2.82
CA PHE A 11 -23.56 -11.31 -1.97
C PHE A 11 -23.07 -12.49 -1.11
N THR A 12 -23.97 -13.40 -0.71
CA THR A 12 -23.60 -14.61 0.03
C THR A 12 -22.78 -15.57 -0.83
N ASP A 13 -23.17 -15.79 -2.09
CA ASP A 13 -22.37 -16.59 -3.04
C ASP A 13 -21.00 -15.95 -3.28
N TYR A 14 -20.99 -14.64 -3.56
CA TYR A 14 -19.77 -13.86 -3.74
C TYR A 14 -18.79 -13.99 -2.55
N LEU A 15 -19.27 -13.79 -1.32
CA LEU A 15 -18.46 -13.89 -0.12
C LEU A 15 -18.02 -15.32 0.17
N TRP A 16 -18.88 -16.31 -0.04
CA TRP A 16 -18.55 -17.72 0.19
C TRP A 16 -17.45 -18.21 -0.76
N ARG A 17 -17.51 -17.84 -2.05
CA ARG A 17 -16.45 -18.18 -3.02
C ARG A 17 -15.12 -17.56 -2.61
N ASN A 18 -15.11 -16.26 -2.28
CA ASN A 18 -13.92 -15.56 -1.83
C ASN A 18 -13.37 -16.15 -0.52
N PHE A 19 -14.23 -16.42 0.47
CA PHE A 19 -13.85 -17.07 1.73
C PHE A 19 -13.18 -18.42 1.51
N THR A 20 -13.77 -19.25 0.65
CA THR A 20 -13.27 -20.59 0.37
C THR A 20 -11.91 -20.54 -0.33
N LEU A 21 -11.74 -19.65 -1.31
CA LEU A 21 -10.46 -19.50 -2.01
C LEU A 21 -9.38 -18.93 -1.10
N ALA A 22 -9.65 -17.84 -0.39
CA ALA A 22 -8.70 -17.24 0.55
C ALA A 22 -8.27 -18.25 1.62
N ARG A 23 -9.21 -19.03 2.17
CA ARG A 23 -8.91 -20.06 3.17
C ARG A 23 -7.98 -21.14 2.63
N LEU A 24 -8.22 -21.62 1.42
CA LEU A 24 -7.44 -22.70 0.81
C LEU A 24 -6.07 -22.23 0.34
N GLU A 25 -5.99 -21.00 -0.15
CA GLU A 25 -4.73 -20.36 -0.55
C GLU A 25 -3.85 -20.15 0.68
N SER A 26 -4.38 -19.55 1.76
CA SER A 26 -3.64 -19.39 3.02
C SER A 26 -3.23 -20.73 3.63
N ALA A 27 -4.07 -21.77 3.53
CA ALA A 27 -3.73 -23.11 4.00
C ALA A 27 -2.55 -23.73 3.24
N TYR A 28 -2.42 -23.44 1.94
CA TYR A 28 -1.25 -23.84 1.16
C TYR A 28 0.01 -23.13 1.65
N GLU A 29 -0.05 -21.82 1.92
CA GLU A 29 1.10 -21.10 2.48
C GLU A 29 1.51 -21.64 3.85
N ILE A 30 0.54 -21.85 4.74
CA ILE A 30 0.77 -22.41 6.08
C ILE A 30 1.43 -23.79 5.95
N ARG A 31 0.98 -24.63 5.02
CA ARG A 31 1.62 -25.94 4.77
C ARG A 31 3.09 -25.77 4.38
N ALA A 32 3.40 -24.85 3.47
CA ALA A 32 4.78 -24.61 3.04
C ALA A 32 5.68 -24.19 4.23
N ASP A 33 5.20 -23.28 5.07
CA ASP A 33 5.92 -22.83 6.28
C ASP A 33 6.13 -23.96 7.28
N LEU A 34 5.10 -24.77 7.55
CA LEU A 34 5.19 -25.90 8.47
C LEU A 34 6.15 -26.99 7.94
N VAL A 35 6.14 -27.27 6.64
CA VAL A 35 7.05 -28.24 6.01
C VAL A 35 8.51 -27.80 6.16
N ASP A 36 8.84 -26.53 5.89
CA ASP A 36 10.20 -26.01 6.06
C ASP A 36 10.66 -26.10 7.52
N VAL A 37 9.78 -25.73 8.46
CA VAL A 37 10.06 -25.79 9.91
C VAL A 37 10.36 -27.22 10.37
N VAL A 38 9.47 -28.18 10.08
CA VAL A 38 9.61 -29.56 10.57
C VAL A 38 10.88 -30.23 10.02
N ARG A 39 11.27 -29.90 8.79
CA ARG A 39 12.53 -30.37 8.21
C ARG A 39 13.77 -29.87 8.93
N ARG A 40 13.74 -28.61 9.36
CA ARG A 40 14.86 -28.00 10.08
C ARG A 40 15.00 -28.56 11.49
N LEU A 41 13.88 -28.88 12.14
CA LEU A 41 13.85 -29.43 13.50
C LEU A 41 14.35 -30.87 13.62
N ARG A 42 14.20 -31.69 12.56
CA ARG A 42 14.70 -33.09 12.52
C ARG A 42 14.27 -33.91 13.76
N PRO A 43 12.97 -34.26 13.84
CA PRO A 43 12.47 -35.13 14.90
C PRO A 43 13.13 -36.51 14.83
N LEU A 44 13.54 -37.02 15.99
CA LEU A 44 14.14 -38.34 16.18
C LEU A 44 13.45 -39.04 17.35
N LEU A 45 13.40 -40.37 17.25
CA LEU A 45 12.95 -41.20 18.36
C LEU A 45 14.14 -41.54 19.24
N ARG A 46 14.10 -41.12 20.50
CA ARG A 46 15.06 -41.55 21.51
C ARG A 46 14.42 -42.50 22.48
N GLN A 47 15.13 -43.57 22.79
CA GLN A 47 14.78 -44.47 23.89
C GLN A 47 15.44 -43.93 25.16
N GLY A 48 14.64 -43.42 26.09
CA GLY A 48 15.03 -43.11 27.46
C GLY A 48 14.59 -44.22 28.41
N MET A 49 15.10 -44.18 29.64
CA MET A 49 14.55 -44.95 30.77
C MET A 49 13.77 -43.95 31.64
N ASP A 50 12.55 -44.28 32.03
CA ASP A 50 11.82 -43.51 33.04
C ASP A 50 12.53 -43.66 34.40
N ASP A 51 12.82 -42.54 35.06
CA ASP A 51 13.49 -42.51 36.37
C ASP A 51 12.65 -43.15 37.50
N GLU A 52 11.34 -43.38 37.28
CA GLU A 52 10.42 -43.93 38.29
C GLU A 52 10.08 -45.42 38.10
N ASP A 53 10.00 -45.92 36.86
CA ASP A 53 9.45 -47.27 36.56
C ASP A 53 10.40 -48.21 35.78
N GLU A 54 11.66 -47.80 35.51
CA GLU A 54 12.65 -48.57 34.71
C GLU A 54 12.12 -49.09 33.35
N ALA A 55 11.05 -48.49 32.83
CA ALA A 55 10.47 -48.84 31.54
C ALA A 55 11.14 -48.02 30.42
N PRO A 56 11.36 -48.60 29.22
CA PRO A 56 11.86 -47.84 28.08
C PRO A 56 10.78 -46.87 27.59
N VAL A 57 10.98 -45.58 27.82
CA VAL A 57 10.10 -44.53 27.30
C VAL A 57 10.63 -44.04 25.96
N GLN A 58 9.78 -44.11 24.96
CA GLN A 58 10.03 -43.54 23.64
C GLN A 58 9.63 -42.08 23.66
N GLN A 59 10.62 -41.18 23.56
CA GLN A 59 10.40 -39.73 23.53
C GLN A 59 10.82 -39.16 22.16
N THR A 60 10.07 -38.17 21.70
CA THR A 60 10.43 -37.39 20.52
C THR A 60 11.43 -36.32 20.92
N GLU A 61 12.62 -36.33 20.32
CA GLU A 61 13.67 -35.32 20.49
C GLU A 61 13.92 -34.60 19.16
N PHE A 62 14.21 -33.30 19.19
CA PHE A 62 14.53 -32.52 17.99
C PHE A 62 16.04 -32.26 17.91
N SER A 63 16.69 -32.86 16.92
CA SER A 63 18.15 -32.73 16.73
C SER A 63 18.58 -31.46 15.98
N GLY A 64 17.62 -30.76 15.36
CA GLY A 64 17.84 -29.53 14.64
C GLY A 64 17.06 -28.36 15.25
N TRP A 65 17.21 -27.18 14.67
CA TRP A 65 16.59 -25.96 15.15
C TRP A 65 15.91 -25.20 14.00
N ALA A 66 14.83 -24.49 14.31
CA ALA A 66 14.13 -23.65 13.35
C ALA A 66 13.87 -22.26 13.95
N ARG A 67 14.25 -21.19 13.24
CA ARG A 67 14.02 -19.80 13.67
C ARG A 67 12.55 -19.48 13.99
N MET A 68 11.62 -20.16 13.31
CA MET A 68 10.18 -19.92 13.37
C MET A 68 9.45 -20.88 14.33
N ALA A 69 10.15 -21.80 15.00
CA ALA A 69 9.50 -22.77 15.88
C ALA A 69 10.31 -23.07 17.13
N LEU A 70 9.61 -23.35 18.21
CA LEU A 70 10.17 -23.71 19.50
C LEU A 70 9.35 -24.83 20.14
N GLU A 71 10.03 -25.65 20.92
CA GLU A 71 9.39 -26.64 21.77
C GLU A 71 8.59 -25.96 22.89
N LEU A 72 7.47 -26.58 23.26
CA LEU A 72 6.68 -26.11 24.39
C LEU A 72 7.37 -26.46 25.71
N ASP A 73 7.53 -25.46 26.57
CA ASP A 73 8.01 -25.63 27.95
C ASP A 73 6.86 -26.12 28.83
N GLY A 74 6.62 -27.43 28.77
CA GLY A 74 5.53 -28.12 29.44
C GLY A 74 4.27 -28.29 28.59
N GLN A 75 3.23 -28.87 29.20
CA GLN A 75 1.97 -29.15 28.50
C GLN A 75 1.09 -27.90 28.38
N LEU A 76 0.37 -27.79 27.26
CA LEU A 76 -0.67 -26.78 27.08
C LEU A 76 -1.77 -26.99 28.12
N ARG A 77 -2.10 -25.91 28.85
CA ARG A 77 -3.16 -25.92 29.87
C ARG A 77 -4.37 -25.14 29.41
N ILE A 78 -5.52 -25.79 29.24
CA ILE A 78 -6.79 -25.10 28.97
C ILE A 78 -7.20 -24.34 30.24
N THR A 79 -7.31 -23.02 30.15
CA THR A 79 -7.61 -22.15 31.29
C THR A 79 -9.11 -21.86 31.44
N LYS A 80 -9.84 -21.74 30.33
CA LYS A 80 -11.28 -21.42 30.36
C LYS A 80 -11.97 -21.91 29.10
N VAL A 81 -13.10 -22.59 29.29
CA VAL A 81 -14.09 -22.91 28.25
C VAL A 81 -15.37 -22.16 28.61
N ALA A 82 -15.71 -21.14 27.82
CA ALA A 82 -16.90 -20.34 28.06
C ALA A 82 -18.17 -21.05 27.56
N GLN A 83 -19.32 -20.71 28.13
CA GLN A 83 -20.60 -21.25 27.67
C GLN A 83 -20.88 -20.83 26.22
N PRO A 84 -21.57 -21.67 25.42
CA PRO A 84 -22.04 -21.31 24.09
C PRO A 84 -22.91 -20.06 24.12
N LEU A 85 -22.87 -19.26 23.05
CA LEU A 85 -23.87 -18.22 22.85
C LEU A 85 -25.23 -18.86 22.57
N LEU A 86 -26.31 -18.12 22.84
CA LEU A 86 -27.68 -18.56 22.55
C LEU A 86 -27.80 -18.98 21.07
N GLY A 87 -28.15 -20.24 20.83
CA GLY A 87 -28.31 -20.83 19.49
C GLY A 87 -27.04 -21.46 18.91
N GLU A 88 -25.88 -21.30 19.55
CA GLU A 88 -24.64 -21.97 19.14
C GLU A 88 -24.45 -23.30 19.90
N LEU A 89 -23.86 -24.28 19.22
CA LEU A 89 -23.59 -25.61 19.79
C LEU A 89 -22.15 -25.77 20.31
N HIS A 90 -21.30 -24.77 20.07
CA HIS A 90 -19.90 -24.76 20.48
C HIS A 90 -19.64 -23.63 21.49
N PRO A 91 -18.57 -23.73 22.31
CA PRO A 91 -18.19 -22.67 23.24
C PRO A 91 -18.04 -21.31 22.54
N SER A 92 -18.30 -20.22 23.28
CA SER A 92 -18.07 -18.85 22.77
C SER A 92 -16.59 -18.44 22.79
N LEU A 93 -15.81 -19.03 23.70
CA LEU A 93 -14.38 -18.79 23.84
C LEU A 93 -13.71 -20.01 24.48
N VAL A 94 -12.59 -20.42 23.92
CA VAL A 94 -11.69 -21.40 24.53
C VAL A 94 -10.33 -20.74 24.68
N SER A 95 -9.86 -20.60 25.91
CA SER A 95 -8.54 -20.03 26.20
C SER A 95 -7.64 -21.06 26.86
N ALA A 96 -6.35 -20.99 26.54
CA ALA A 96 -5.31 -21.84 27.06
C ALA A 96 -4.04 -21.03 27.34
N GLU A 97 -3.11 -21.64 28.06
CA GLU A 97 -1.77 -21.13 28.30
C GLU A 97 -0.73 -22.11 27.75
N ILE A 98 0.27 -21.54 27.09
CA ILE A 98 1.48 -22.22 26.64
C ILE A 98 2.69 -21.44 27.14
N ALA A 99 3.79 -22.14 27.41
CA ALA A 99 5.07 -21.52 27.75
C ALA A 99 6.15 -21.97 26.76
N ILE A 100 7.13 -21.11 26.53
CA ILE A 100 8.36 -21.41 25.80
C ILE A 100 9.56 -20.85 26.55
N ASP A 101 10.73 -21.43 26.31
CA ASP A 101 12.01 -20.90 26.76
C ASP A 101 12.82 -20.37 25.57
N LEU A 102 13.22 -19.10 25.65
CA LEU A 102 14.07 -18.44 24.67
C LEU A 102 15.57 -18.56 25.00
N GLY A 103 15.95 -19.26 26.07
CA GLY A 103 17.34 -19.47 26.48
C GLY A 103 18.23 -20.05 25.38
N PRO A 104 17.76 -21.03 24.58
CA PRO A 104 18.54 -21.59 23.46
C PRO A 104 18.67 -20.65 22.24
N CYS A 105 17.95 -19.53 22.19
CA CYS A 105 17.94 -18.63 21.03
C CYS A 105 19.04 -17.56 21.13
N GLY A 106 19.69 -17.25 20.00
CA GLY A 106 20.53 -16.06 19.89
C GLY A 106 19.71 -14.76 19.97
N ASP A 107 20.36 -13.65 20.33
CA ASP A 107 19.70 -12.36 20.61
C ASP A 107 18.77 -11.86 19.49
N ALA A 108 19.15 -12.05 18.23
CA ALA A 108 18.33 -11.66 17.08
C ALA A 108 17.01 -12.45 17.04
N ILE A 109 17.06 -13.76 17.24
CA ILE A 109 15.87 -14.62 17.23
C ILE A 109 15.00 -14.33 18.46
N ARG A 110 15.63 -14.13 19.62
CA ARG A 110 14.91 -13.76 20.84
C ARG A 110 14.11 -12.47 20.66
N LYS A 111 14.73 -11.44 20.06
CA LYS A 111 14.05 -10.18 19.74
C LYS A 111 12.82 -10.40 18.83
N GLU A 112 12.92 -11.27 17.83
CA GLU A 112 11.78 -11.59 16.95
C GLU A 112 10.64 -12.34 17.65
N TRP A 113 10.95 -13.19 18.63
CA TRP A 113 9.91 -13.83 19.45
C TRP A 113 9.30 -12.86 20.46
N ASP A 114 10.09 -11.90 20.96
CA ASP A 114 9.62 -10.80 21.80
C ASP A 114 8.75 -9.79 21.02
N GLU A 115 8.84 -9.77 19.69
CA GLU A 115 7.98 -8.94 18.83
C GLU A 115 6.55 -9.46 18.72
N LEU A 116 6.29 -10.73 19.07
CA LEU A 116 4.95 -11.32 19.04
C LEU A 116 4.01 -10.60 20.02
N GLY A 117 2.86 -10.17 19.50
CA GLY A 117 1.89 -9.38 20.24
C GLY A 117 0.50 -10.00 20.28
N GLU A 118 -0.42 -9.26 20.88
CA GLU A 118 -1.84 -9.59 20.82
C GLU A 118 -2.32 -9.66 19.36
N PHE A 119 -3.22 -10.62 19.11
CA PHE A 119 -3.81 -10.92 17.81
C PHE A 119 -2.88 -11.58 16.78
N ASP A 120 -1.64 -11.89 17.14
CA ASP A 120 -0.79 -12.74 16.29
C ASP A 120 -1.30 -14.20 16.30
N ASN A 121 -1.25 -14.84 15.13
CA ASN A 121 -1.64 -16.24 14.97
C ASN A 121 -0.43 -17.16 15.15
N LEU A 122 -0.58 -18.22 15.93
CA LEU A 122 0.41 -19.27 16.08
C LEU A 122 -0.18 -20.62 15.68
N PHE A 123 0.70 -21.58 15.38
CA PHE A 123 0.34 -22.96 15.08
C PHE A 123 0.97 -23.89 16.11
N LEU A 124 0.17 -24.76 16.68
CA LEU A 124 0.55 -25.77 17.64
C LEU A 124 0.57 -27.12 16.94
N LEU A 125 1.66 -27.86 17.07
CA LEU A 125 1.86 -29.15 16.42
C LEU A 125 2.08 -30.26 17.46
N THR A 126 1.63 -31.45 17.09
CA THR A 126 2.05 -32.70 17.73
C THR A 126 2.91 -33.47 16.74
N ILE A 127 4.17 -33.65 17.08
CA ILE A 127 5.10 -34.50 16.35
C ILE A 127 5.45 -35.69 17.25
N ASP A 128 5.20 -36.89 16.75
CA ASP A 128 5.50 -38.14 17.45
C ASP A 128 6.42 -39.00 16.57
N ALA A 129 7.69 -39.05 16.97
CA ALA A 129 8.71 -39.79 16.23
C ALA A 129 8.47 -41.32 16.24
N SER A 130 7.72 -41.86 17.19
CA SER A 130 7.36 -43.29 17.20
C SER A 130 6.42 -43.65 16.04
N CYS A 131 5.66 -42.66 15.54
CA CYS A 131 4.75 -42.79 14.42
C CYS A 131 5.40 -42.51 13.06
N MET A 132 6.71 -42.26 13.00
CA MET A 132 7.41 -41.99 11.73
C MET A 132 7.47 -43.25 10.85
N THR A 133 7.26 -43.07 9.54
CA THR A 133 7.28 -44.16 8.56
C THR A 133 8.21 -43.83 7.39
N GLY A 134 8.93 -44.83 6.87
CA GLY A 134 9.88 -44.64 5.77
C GLY A 134 11.23 -44.04 6.21
N GLN A 135 12.12 -43.75 5.25
CA GLN A 135 13.39 -43.09 5.53
C GLN A 135 13.18 -41.58 5.71
N ALA A 136 13.90 -40.97 6.66
CA ALA A 136 13.92 -39.52 6.86
C ALA A 136 14.33 -38.83 5.54
N ALA A 137 13.64 -37.74 5.17
CA ALA A 137 13.94 -37.10 3.89
C ALA A 137 15.39 -36.56 3.89
N PRO A 138 16.22 -36.89 2.89
CA PRO A 138 17.58 -36.37 2.79
C PRO A 138 17.56 -34.83 2.71
N LEU A 139 18.56 -34.17 3.28
CA LEU A 139 18.65 -32.71 3.21
C LEU A 139 18.88 -32.29 1.76
N MET A 140 18.42 -31.09 1.37
CA MET A 140 18.86 -30.48 0.09
C MET A 140 20.39 -30.41 -0.01
N LYS A 141 21.09 -30.25 1.11
CA LYS A 141 22.56 -30.27 1.20
C LYS A 141 23.17 -31.68 1.06
N ASP A 142 22.46 -32.73 1.45
CA ASP A 142 22.91 -34.12 1.25
C ASP A 142 22.70 -34.58 -0.20
N PHE A 143 21.76 -33.96 -0.92
CA PHE A 143 21.63 -34.09 -2.37
C PHE A 143 22.85 -33.53 -3.11
N HIS A 144 23.50 -32.47 -2.59
CA HIS A 144 24.66 -31.84 -3.23
C HIS A 144 25.98 -32.60 -3.02
N LEU A 145 26.13 -33.36 -1.93
CA LEU A 145 27.36 -34.10 -1.63
C LEU A 145 27.49 -35.43 -2.38
N ASN A 146 26.36 -36.05 -2.78
CA ASN A 146 26.36 -37.37 -3.42
C ASN A 146 26.19 -37.35 -4.95
N HIS A 147 26.07 -36.19 -5.61
CA HIS A 147 25.86 -36.09 -7.07
C HIS A 147 27.00 -35.34 -7.78
N GLY A 148 28.23 -35.79 -7.56
CA GLY A 148 29.38 -35.52 -8.42
C GLY A 148 29.50 -36.48 -9.63
N SER A 149 28.55 -37.39 -9.84
CA SER A 149 28.54 -38.28 -11.01
C SER A 149 27.14 -38.39 -11.60
N HIS A 150 27.05 -38.33 -12.92
CA HIS A 150 25.83 -38.46 -13.69
C HIS A 150 25.15 -39.83 -13.45
N HIS A 151 24.24 -39.92 -12.49
CA HIS A 151 23.27 -41.01 -12.44
C HIS A 151 21.97 -40.57 -13.13
N ARG A 152 21.70 -41.20 -14.26
CA ARG A 152 20.46 -41.09 -15.02
C ARG A 152 19.40 -41.87 -14.22
N TRP A 153 18.36 -41.19 -13.74
CA TRP A 153 17.24 -41.80 -13.01
C TRP A 153 16.72 -43.03 -13.76
N THR A 154 16.78 -44.21 -13.14
CA THR A 154 16.47 -45.50 -13.78
C THR A 154 14.98 -45.86 -13.75
N SER A 155 14.17 -45.20 -12.92
CA SER A 155 12.71 -45.39 -12.85
C SER A 155 11.98 -44.11 -12.37
N ASP A 156 10.67 -44.01 -12.68
CA ASP A 156 9.81 -42.90 -12.22
C ASP A 156 9.60 -42.89 -10.69
N SER A 157 9.90 -44.00 -9.98
CA SER A 157 9.82 -44.10 -8.52
C SER A 157 10.94 -43.38 -7.77
N ASP A 158 12.05 -43.08 -8.45
CA ASP A 158 13.25 -42.49 -7.84
C ASP A 158 13.29 -40.96 -7.99
N ARG A 159 12.29 -40.36 -8.67
CA ARG A 159 12.20 -38.91 -8.80
C ARG A 159 11.75 -38.29 -7.47
N PRO A 160 12.49 -37.31 -6.92
CA PRO A 160 12.03 -36.60 -5.74
C PRO A 160 10.70 -35.89 -6.04
N ILE A 161 9.65 -36.30 -5.33
CA ILE A 161 8.34 -35.64 -5.39
C ILE A 161 8.52 -34.23 -4.79
N PRO A 162 8.17 -33.15 -5.50
CA PRO A 162 8.16 -31.81 -4.92
C PRO A 162 7.34 -31.82 -3.64
N ASP A 163 7.81 -31.12 -2.60
CA ASP A 163 7.21 -31.17 -1.26
C ASP A 163 5.73 -30.78 -1.25
N GLU A 164 5.34 -29.96 -2.21
CA GLU A 164 3.97 -29.53 -2.47
C GLU A 164 3.05 -30.70 -2.85
N ASP A 165 3.59 -31.72 -3.50
CA ASP A 165 2.88 -32.92 -3.95
C ASP A 165 3.12 -34.13 -3.03
N ASP A 166 4.04 -34.03 -2.07
CA ASP A 166 4.32 -35.11 -1.13
C ASP A 166 3.21 -35.26 -0.07
N ARG A 167 2.29 -36.18 -0.33
CA ARG A 167 1.23 -36.58 0.60
C ARG A 167 1.73 -37.45 1.75
N THR A 168 2.94 -37.99 1.66
CA THR A 168 3.53 -38.84 2.70
C THR A 168 4.27 -38.01 3.76
N PHE A 169 4.48 -36.71 3.55
CA PHE A 169 5.20 -35.85 4.48
C PHE A 169 4.74 -35.98 5.95
N PRO A 170 3.43 -35.93 6.26
CA PRO A 170 2.97 -36.07 7.66
C PRO A 170 3.37 -37.41 8.28
N SER A 171 3.24 -38.52 7.55
CA SER A 171 3.58 -39.85 8.06
C SER A 171 5.09 -40.07 8.15
N ARG A 172 5.89 -39.43 7.29
CA ARG A 172 7.36 -39.50 7.34
C ARG A 172 7.95 -38.78 8.55
N TYR A 173 7.34 -37.67 8.95
CA TYR A 173 7.78 -36.85 10.08
C TYR A 173 6.95 -37.05 11.35
N GLY A 174 6.03 -38.01 11.37
CA GLY A 174 5.25 -38.33 12.58
C GLY A 174 4.28 -37.22 13.01
N ILE A 175 3.81 -36.38 12.08
CA ILE A 175 2.90 -35.28 12.39
C ILE A 175 1.50 -35.84 12.68
N GLN A 176 1.06 -35.74 13.94
CA GLN A 176 -0.23 -36.24 14.39
C GLN A 176 -1.33 -35.18 14.34
N ALA A 177 -0.98 -33.91 14.62
CA ALA A 177 -1.95 -32.84 14.70
C ALA A 177 -1.33 -31.46 14.43
N VAL A 178 -2.17 -30.57 13.90
CA VAL A 178 -1.90 -29.14 13.73
C VAL A 178 -3.13 -28.38 14.21
N ARG A 179 -2.96 -27.40 15.10
CA ARG A 179 -4.04 -26.52 15.59
C ARG A 179 -3.59 -25.07 15.53
N GLY A 180 -4.47 -24.19 15.06
CA GLY A 180 -4.22 -22.74 15.09
C GLY A 180 -4.66 -22.14 16.43
N CYS A 181 -3.95 -21.13 16.89
CA CYS A 181 -4.35 -20.32 18.03
C CYS A 181 -4.04 -18.83 17.80
N LEU A 182 -4.68 -17.97 18.58
CA LEU A 182 -4.50 -16.51 18.54
C LEU A 182 -3.95 -16.04 19.88
N ILE A 183 -2.92 -15.19 19.88
CA ILE A 183 -2.39 -14.62 21.12
C ILE A 183 -3.39 -13.62 21.70
N LEU A 184 -3.77 -13.83 22.96
CA LEU A 184 -4.59 -12.91 23.76
C LEU A 184 -3.75 -12.05 24.69
N GLN A 185 -2.60 -12.55 25.15
CA GLN A 185 -1.71 -11.84 26.07
C GLN A 185 -0.33 -12.53 26.08
N VAL A 186 0.74 -11.75 26.24
CA VAL A 186 2.11 -12.27 26.43
C VAL A 186 2.66 -11.81 27.78
N ARG A 187 3.24 -12.73 28.56
CA ARG A 187 3.88 -12.44 29.84
C ARG A 187 5.31 -12.96 29.90
N ASP A 188 6.15 -12.29 30.67
CA ASP A 188 7.49 -12.80 31.03
C ASP A 188 7.42 -13.85 32.16
N GLY A 189 8.58 -14.40 32.52
CA GLY A 189 8.70 -15.37 33.62
C GLY A 189 8.39 -14.80 35.01
N GLU A 190 8.38 -13.48 35.18
CA GLU A 190 7.98 -12.78 36.42
C GLU A 190 6.47 -12.47 36.45
N GLY A 191 5.75 -12.72 35.35
CA GLY A 191 4.32 -12.45 35.22
C GLY A 191 3.98 -11.05 34.71
N ASN A 192 4.96 -10.24 34.30
CA ASN A 192 4.72 -8.92 33.73
C ASN A 192 4.14 -9.04 32.31
N THR A 193 3.12 -8.25 32.00
CA THR A 193 2.52 -8.22 30.66
C THR A 193 3.41 -7.45 29.69
N ILE A 194 3.75 -8.06 28.56
CA ILE A 194 4.60 -7.49 27.50
C ILE A 194 3.76 -6.89 26.36
N SER A 195 2.48 -7.26 26.25
CA SER A 195 1.64 -6.97 25.07
C SER A 195 1.19 -5.52 24.87
N ASP A 196 1.44 -4.61 25.82
CA ASP A 196 1.10 -3.19 25.68
C ASP A 196 2.18 -2.39 24.95
N ALA A 197 1.77 -1.53 24.01
CA ALA A 197 2.68 -0.59 23.36
C ALA A 197 3.28 0.37 24.40
N GLY A 198 4.59 0.27 24.64
CA GLY A 198 5.29 0.98 25.73
C GLY A 198 5.41 0.19 27.04
N GLY A 199 5.11 -1.11 27.02
CA GLY A 199 5.33 -2.02 28.15
C GLY A 199 6.81 -2.16 28.55
N PRO A 200 7.08 -2.68 29.75
CA PRO A 200 8.45 -2.89 30.24
C PRO A 200 9.21 -3.87 29.34
N GLN A 201 10.53 -3.69 29.22
CA GLN A 201 11.37 -4.65 28.51
C GLN A 201 11.22 -6.04 29.15
N PRO A 202 11.07 -7.10 28.33
CA PRO A 202 10.76 -8.42 28.85
C PRO A 202 11.97 -8.97 29.61
N LYS A 203 11.73 -9.43 30.85
CA LYS A 203 12.78 -9.97 31.71
C LYS A 203 12.89 -11.50 31.60
N GLY A 204 14.11 -12.01 31.75
CA GLY A 204 14.36 -13.46 31.67
C GLY A 204 14.08 -14.06 30.29
N THR A 205 14.25 -15.38 30.16
CA THR A 205 14.15 -16.11 28.87
C THR A 205 12.78 -16.77 28.66
N LYS A 206 12.02 -16.99 29.73
CA LYS A 206 10.71 -17.64 29.67
C LYS A 206 9.63 -16.67 29.15
N ARG A 207 8.75 -17.16 28.28
CA ARG A 207 7.56 -16.46 27.80
C ARG A 207 6.33 -17.33 28.00
N ILE A 208 5.27 -16.71 28.51
CA ILE A 208 3.99 -17.37 28.75
C ILE A 208 2.95 -16.68 27.88
N PHE A 209 2.34 -17.42 26.95
CA PHE A 209 1.30 -16.93 26.07
C PHE A 209 -0.04 -17.42 26.56
N ARG A 210 -0.94 -16.48 26.82
CA ARG A 210 -2.36 -16.78 26.92
C ARG A 210 -2.94 -16.71 25.51
N ILE A 211 -3.53 -17.80 25.06
CA ILE A 211 -3.99 -17.98 23.68
C ILE A 211 -5.48 -18.29 23.64
N ALA A 212 -6.14 -17.94 22.53
CA ALA A 212 -7.47 -18.39 22.15
C ALA A 212 -7.38 -19.51 21.11
N LEU A 213 -8.01 -20.64 21.41
CA LEU A 213 -8.18 -21.74 20.47
C LEU A 213 -9.48 -21.55 19.68
N ASP A 214 -9.58 -22.13 18.48
CA ASP A 214 -10.82 -22.12 17.70
C ASP A 214 -11.91 -22.93 18.45
N PRO A 215 -13.02 -22.30 18.88
CA PRO A 215 -14.01 -22.99 19.70
C PRO A 215 -14.77 -24.10 18.94
N THR A 216 -14.97 -23.92 17.64
CA THR A 216 -15.62 -24.92 16.79
C THR A 216 -14.71 -26.14 16.64
N GLN A 217 -13.42 -25.92 16.38
CA GLN A 217 -12.42 -26.99 16.30
C GLN A 217 -12.29 -27.72 17.64
N TYR A 218 -12.25 -27.00 18.76
CA TYR A 218 -12.23 -27.59 20.09
C TYR A 218 -13.44 -28.50 20.35
N SER A 219 -14.65 -28.05 19.97
CA SER A 219 -15.84 -28.87 20.11
C SER A 219 -15.83 -30.11 19.21
N MET A 220 -15.17 -30.06 18.04
CA MET A 220 -14.99 -31.22 17.17
C MET A 220 -13.97 -32.20 17.78
N ASP A 221 -12.87 -31.69 18.31
CA ASP A 221 -11.81 -32.50 18.93
C ASP A 221 -12.32 -33.19 20.19
N ALA A 222 -13.08 -32.49 21.03
CA ALA A 222 -13.69 -33.05 22.24
C ALA A 222 -14.68 -34.19 21.96
N LYS A 223 -15.22 -34.28 20.73
CA LYS A 223 -16.11 -35.37 20.29
C LYS A 223 -15.37 -36.48 19.55
N GLY A 224 -14.09 -36.30 19.23
CA GLY A 224 -13.28 -37.29 18.51
C GLY A 224 -12.64 -38.33 19.42
N ASP A 225 -11.97 -39.33 18.83
CA ASP A 225 -11.44 -40.50 19.54
C ASP A 225 -10.42 -40.18 20.64
N LYS A 226 -9.60 -39.13 20.45
CA LYS A 226 -8.61 -38.67 21.46
C LYS A 226 -9.20 -37.66 22.47
N GLY A 227 -10.45 -37.23 22.29
CA GLY A 227 -11.11 -36.22 23.12
C GLY A 227 -10.27 -34.96 23.35
N THR A 228 -10.31 -34.40 24.57
CA THR A 228 -9.51 -33.23 24.95
C THR A 228 -8.03 -33.55 25.20
N ASP A 229 -7.65 -34.83 25.28
CA ASP A 229 -6.26 -35.23 25.53
C ASP A 229 -5.33 -34.89 24.37
N LEU A 230 -5.87 -34.69 23.16
CA LEU A 230 -5.12 -34.15 22.02
C LEU A 230 -4.32 -32.89 22.40
N TYR A 231 -4.92 -31.97 23.16
CA TYR A 231 -4.28 -30.70 23.51
C TYR A 231 -3.09 -30.88 24.46
N ARG A 232 -3.03 -32.00 25.20
CA ARG A 232 -1.88 -32.36 26.03
C ARG A 232 -0.72 -32.95 25.23
N THR A 233 -1.01 -33.48 24.04
CA THR A 233 0.01 -34.06 23.15
C THR A 233 0.72 -33.02 22.27
N LEU A 234 0.31 -31.75 22.30
CA LEU A 234 0.99 -30.69 21.56
C LEU A 234 2.36 -30.43 22.19
N ASN A 235 3.42 -30.47 21.38
CA ASN A 235 4.81 -30.35 21.84
C ASN A 235 5.61 -29.26 21.11
N LEU A 236 5.05 -28.65 20.07
CA LEU A 236 5.74 -27.63 19.28
C LEU A 236 4.84 -26.43 19.01
N VAL A 237 5.40 -25.22 19.07
CA VAL A 237 4.75 -23.98 18.61
C VAL A 237 5.53 -23.39 17.43
N VAL A 238 4.80 -22.95 16.42
CA VAL A 238 5.32 -22.37 15.18
C VAL A 238 4.67 -21.01 14.97
N ARG A 239 5.50 -19.98 14.79
CA ARG A 239 5.07 -18.64 14.37
C ARG A 239 5.22 -18.47 12.86
N ARG A 240 4.56 -17.48 12.29
CA ARG A 240 4.71 -17.07 10.88
C ARG A 240 5.25 -15.65 10.80
N HIS A 241 5.74 -15.25 9.63
CA HIS A 241 6.12 -13.86 9.39
C HIS A 241 4.90 -12.94 9.49
N GLY A 242 4.99 -11.85 10.27
CA GLY A 242 3.83 -11.00 10.59
C GLY A 242 3.08 -10.44 9.38
N ARG A 243 3.77 -10.15 8.27
CA ARG A 243 3.12 -9.68 7.02
C ARG A 243 2.18 -10.73 6.40
N GLU A 244 2.52 -12.00 6.52
CA GLU A 244 1.79 -13.13 5.93
C GLU A 244 0.79 -13.77 6.91
N ASN A 245 0.80 -13.32 8.18
CA ASN A 245 0.05 -13.93 9.26
C ASN A 245 -1.34 -13.33 9.50
N ASN A 246 -1.84 -12.52 8.56
CA ASN A 246 -3.11 -11.77 8.69
C ASN A 246 -4.34 -12.53 8.17
N PHE A 247 -4.17 -13.75 7.65
CA PHE A 247 -5.22 -14.53 6.99
C PHE A 247 -6.45 -14.75 7.87
N LYS A 248 -6.27 -15.01 9.18
CA LYS A 248 -7.37 -15.30 10.10
C LYS A 248 -8.30 -14.09 10.25
N SER A 249 -7.74 -12.90 10.45
CA SER A 249 -8.51 -11.66 10.57
C SER A 249 -9.30 -11.36 9.29
N VAL A 250 -8.71 -11.61 8.11
CA VAL A 250 -9.41 -11.48 6.83
C VAL A 250 -10.58 -12.46 6.75
N LEU A 251 -10.36 -13.74 7.09
CA LEU A 251 -11.39 -14.78 7.07
C LEU A 251 -12.52 -14.50 8.07
N GLU A 252 -12.20 -14.03 9.28
CA GLU A 252 -13.17 -13.61 10.29
C GLU A 252 -13.99 -12.42 9.80
N THR A 253 -13.36 -11.44 9.16
CA THR A 253 -14.06 -10.31 8.52
C THR A 253 -15.02 -10.78 7.44
N ILE A 254 -14.60 -11.68 6.54
CA ILE A 254 -15.47 -12.23 5.49
C ILE A 254 -16.62 -13.04 6.11
N ARG A 255 -16.36 -13.83 7.16
CA ARG A 255 -17.38 -14.58 7.89
C ARG A 255 -18.40 -13.65 8.54
N GLY A 256 -17.95 -12.59 9.21
CA GLY A 256 -18.82 -11.56 9.78
C GLY A 256 -19.68 -10.88 8.72
N LEU A 257 -19.14 -10.67 7.52
CA LEU A 257 -19.91 -10.15 6.37
C LEU A 257 -20.96 -11.14 5.85
N MET A 258 -20.67 -12.46 5.84
CA MET A 258 -21.64 -13.47 5.44
C MET A 258 -22.83 -13.54 6.40
N VAL A 259 -22.56 -13.57 7.72
CA VAL A 259 -23.60 -13.56 8.76
C VAL A 259 -24.42 -12.28 8.70
N GLY A 260 -23.75 -11.14 8.47
CA GLY A 260 -24.37 -9.83 8.32
C GLY A 260 -24.78 -9.48 6.89
N SER A 261 -25.03 -10.43 5.98
CA SER A 261 -25.23 -10.15 4.55
C SER A 261 -26.37 -9.15 4.25
N GLY A 262 -27.43 -9.13 5.07
CA GLY A 262 -28.50 -8.13 4.98
C GLY A 262 -28.07 -6.70 5.36
N SER A 263 -26.91 -6.51 6.00
CA SER A 263 -26.31 -5.19 6.23
C SER A 263 -25.57 -4.66 5.00
N ILE A 264 -25.09 -5.54 4.11
CA ILE A 264 -24.36 -5.15 2.90
C ILE A 264 -25.24 -4.30 2.00
N GLN A 265 -26.51 -4.71 1.81
CA GLN A 265 -27.47 -3.95 1.00
C GLN A 265 -27.81 -2.57 1.57
N ARG A 266 -27.60 -2.36 2.88
CA ARG A 266 -27.79 -1.06 3.54
C ARG A 266 -26.56 -0.17 3.40
N VAL A 267 -25.36 -0.75 3.41
CA VAL A 267 -24.10 -0.01 3.28
C VAL A 267 -23.73 0.27 1.83
N ILE A 268 -24.04 -0.63 0.89
CA ILE A 268 -23.71 -0.46 -0.52
C ILE A 268 -24.86 0.27 -1.23
N PRO A 269 -24.59 1.36 -1.98
CA PRO A 269 -25.63 2.09 -2.70
C PRO A 269 -26.35 1.23 -3.75
N PRO A 270 -27.66 1.42 -3.96
CA PRO A 270 -28.44 0.63 -4.93
C PRO A 270 -27.89 0.68 -6.36
N TRP A 271 -27.29 1.80 -6.77
CA TRP A 271 -26.69 1.97 -8.10
C TRP A 271 -25.45 1.08 -8.34
N LEU A 272 -24.82 0.57 -7.27
CA LEU A 272 -23.64 -0.28 -7.35
C LEU A 272 -23.96 -1.77 -7.22
N GLN A 273 -25.03 -2.13 -6.49
CA GLN A 273 -25.33 -3.52 -6.15
C GLN A 273 -25.45 -4.44 -7.36
N PRO A 274 -26.17 -4.09 -8.46
CA PRO A 274 -26.24 -4.94 -9.64
C PRO A 274 -24.87 -5.17 -10.27
N LEU A 275 -24.09 -4.09 -10.46
CA LEU A 275 -22.76 -4.16 -11.05
C LEU A 275 -21.81 -5.06 -10.26
N LEU A 276 -21.88 -5.02 -8.91
CA LEU A 276 -21.06 -5.89 -8.05
C LEU A 276 -21.32 -7.38 -8.30
N LEU A 277 -22.58 -7.75 -8.50
CA LEU A 277 -23.02 -9.11 -8.80
C LEU A 277 -22.86 -9.47 -10.29
N GLY A 278 -22.40 -8.53 -11.12
CA GLY A 278 -22.30 -8.70 -12.57
C GLY A 278 -23.65 -8.61 -13.30
N GLN A 279 -24.66 -7.99 -12.69
CA GLN A 279 -26.01 -7.85 -13.21
C GLN A 279 -26.27 -6.40 -13.67
N GLY A 280 -27.27 -6.18 -14.51
CA GLY A 280 -27.67 -4.84 -14.98
C GLY A 280 -26.75 -4.26 -16.06
N ASN A 281 -26.95 -2.97 -16.39
CA ASN A 281 -26.08 -2.28 -17.34
C ASN A 281 -24.85 -1.72 -16.60
N PRO A 282 -23.62 -2.06 -17.00
CA PRO A 282 -22.41 -1.58 -16.32
C PRO A 282 -22.27 -0.06 -16.26
N SER A 283 -22.92 0.66 -17.18
CA SER A 283 -22.92 2.13 -17.21
C SER A 283 -23.84 2.77 -16.17
N ASP A 284 -24.71 2.00 -15.51
CA ASP A 284 -25.68 2.51 -14.55
C ASP A 284 -25.03 3.12 -13.30
N ALA A 285 -23.80 2.68 -12.98
CA ALA A 285 -23.00 3.19 -11.86
C ALA A 285 -22.20 4.47 -12.22
N SER A 286 -22.20 4.90 -13.49
CA SER A 286 -21.54 6.13 -13.93
C SER A 286 -22.26 7.37 -13.44
N PHE A 287 -21.53 8.46 -13.17
CA PHE A 287 -22.13 9.75 -12.82
C PHE A 287 -23.06 10.32 -13.91
N THR A 288 -22.92 9.86 -15.16
CA THR A 288 -23.78 10.26 -16.28
C THR A 288 -25.14 9.58 -16.30
N SER A 289 -25.29 8.45 -15.59
CA SER A 289 -26.50 7.63 -15.51
C SER A 289 -27.66 8.36 -14.83
N SER A 290 -28.89 8.11 -15.29
CA SER A 290 -30.11 8.61 -14.64
C SER A 290 -30.25 8.09 -13.21
N ILE A 291 -29.83 6.86 -12.93
CA ILE A 291 -29.93 6.23 -11.60
C ILE A 291 -29.04 6.97 -10.58
N VAL A 292 -27.80 7.29 -10.95
CA VAL A 292 -26.87 8.02 -10.08
C VAL A 292 -27.28 9.49 -9.95
N LYS A 293 -27.80 10.10 -11.02
CA LYS A 293 -28.36 11.45 -10.98
C LYS A 293 -29.55 11.55 -10.04
N GLU A 294 -30.47 10.59 -10.07
CA GLU A 294 -31.60 10.51 -9.15
C GLU A 294 -31.15 10.28 -7.70
N TYR A 295 -30.15 9.41 -7.49
CA TYR A 295 -29.54 9.21 -6.18
C TYR A 295 -28.93 10.52 -5.64
N ALA A 296 -28.20 11.26 -6.47
CA ALA A 296 -27.59 12.54 -6.11
C ALA A 296 -28.64 13.58 -5.67
N LEU A 297 -29.76 13.69 -6.41
CA LEU A 297 -30.87 14.61 -6.08
C LEU A 297 -31.52 14.34 -4.72
N LYS A 298 -31.49 13.09 -4.25
CA LYS A 298 -32.07 12.68 -2.96
C LYS A 298 -31.06 12.73 -1.81
N THR A 299 -29.79 13.00 -2.09
CA THR A 299 -28.70 12.87 -1.12
C THR A 299 -28.18 14.23 -0.67
N VAL A 300 -28.26 14.51 0.64
CA VAL A 300 -27.78 15.77 1.21
C VAL A 300 -26.25 15.89 1.11
N GLY A 301 -25.79 17.08 0.76
CA GLY A 301 -24.37 17.41 0.64
C GLY A 301 -23.71 16.87 -0.62
N VAL A 302 -24.48 16.37 -1.60
CA VAL A 302 -24.02 16.02 -2.94
C VAL A 302 -24.37 17.17 -3.90
N ALA A 303 -23.49 17.48 -4.84
CA ALA A 303 -23.80 18.44 -5.89
C ALA A 303 -24.83 17.84 -6.85
N ASN A 304 -25.90 18.57 -7.15
CA ASN A 304 -26.92 18.07 -8.08
C ASN A 304 -26.34 18.00 -9.51
N PRO A 305 -26.89 17.15 -10.39
CA PRO A 305 -26.35 16.95 -11.75
C PRO A 305 -26.21 18.22 -12.60
N GLY A 306 -26.95 19.28 -12.30
CA GLY A 306 -26.89 20.57 -12.99
C GLY A 306 -26.13 21.66 -12.23
N ASP A 307 -25.65 21.40 -11.02
CA ASP A 307 -24.93 22.38 -10.20
C ASP A 307 -23.51 22.59 -10.73
N ALA A 308 -22.94 23.76 -10.45
CA ALA A 308 -21.53 24.00 -10.72
C ALA A 308 -20.67 23.14 -9.78
N LEU A 309 -19.80 22.31 -10.35
CA LEU A 309 -18.81 21.55 -9.59
C LEU A 309 -17.63 22.45 -9.27
N ASP A 310 -17.19 22.43 -8.02
CA ASP A 310 -16.01 23.18 -7.59
C ASP A 310 -14.75 22.36 -7.90
N PHE A 311 -14.01 22.80 -8.92
CA PHE A 311 -12.73 22.20 -9.29
C PHE A 311 -11.57 22.79 -8.47
N CYS A 312 -11.84 23.75 -7.58
CA CYS A 312 -10.84 24.44 -6.78
C CYS A 312 -9.67 24.90 -7.66
N ASP A 313 -8.45 24.48 -7.32
CA ASP A 313 -7.20 24.86 -7.98
C ASP A 313 -6.73 23.84 -9.04
N THR A 314 -7.63 23.00 -9.55
CA THR A 314 -7.33 22.01 -10.59
C THR A 314 -6.75 22.67 -11.84
N PHE A 315 -7.28 23.83 -12.22
CA PHE A 315 -6.77 24.62 -13.33
C PHE A 315 -5.76 25.65 -12.82
N LEU A 316 -4.68 25.84 -13.56
CA LEU A 316 -3.61 26.78 -13.18
C LEU A 316 -3.98 28.21 -13.60
N ASP A 317 -4.69 28.31 -14.73
CA ASP A 317 -5.09 29.55 -15.39
C ASP A 317 -6.34 29.28 -16.25
N ALA A 318 -6.94 30.35 -16.79
CA ALA A 318 -8.14 30.23 -17.62
C ALA A 318 -7.88 29.51 -18.96
N ASP A 319 -6.65 29.56 -19.48
CA ASP A 319 -6.29 28.87 -20.72
C ASP A 319 -6.18 27.36 -20.52
N HIS A 320 -5.70 26.93 -19.35
CA HIS A 320 -5.70 25.55 -18.90
C HIS A 320 -7.14 25.04 -18.89
N LEU A 321 -8.07 25.79 -18.27
CA LEU A 321 -9.49 25.43 -18.25
C LEU A 321 -10.05 25.28 -19.67
N ARG A 322 -9.77 26.22 -20.59
CA ARG A 322 -10.20 26.10 -22.00
C ARG A 322 -9.63 24.86 -22.69
N GLN A 323 -8.33 24.60 -22.51
CA GLN A 323 -7.65 23.44 -23.10
C GLN A 323 -8.17 22.11 -22.55
N SER A 324 -8.63 22.07 -21.30
CA SER A 324 -9.20 20.87 -20.67
C SER A 324 -10.54 20.45 -21.28
N PHE A 325 -11.23 21.34 -22.00
CA PHE A 325 -12.52 21.06 -22.66
C PHE A 325 -12.47 21.39 -24.18
N PRO A 326 -11.68 20.65 -24.98
CA PRO A 326 -11.31 21.05 -26.35
C PRO A 326 -12.47 21.18 -27.34
N ASN A 327 -13.60 20.50 -27.11
CA ASN A 327 -14.76 20.47 -28.03
C ASN A 327 -15.97 21.26 -27.49
N THR A 328 -15.75 22.22 -26.59
CA THR A 328 -16.82 22.89 -25.84
C THR A 328 -16.59 24.39 -25.80
N THR A 329 -17.67 25.18 -25.94
CA THR A 329 -17.57 26.64 -25.78
C THR A 329 -17.45 26.97 -24.29
N VAL A 330 -16.34 27.58 -23.90
CA VAL A 330 -16.02 27.90 -22.49
C VAL A 330 -16.18 29.40 -22.25
N THR A 331 -17.11 29.77 -21.37
CA THR A 331 -17.25 31.15 -20.86
C THR A 331 -16.75 31.22 -19.42
N VAL A 332 -15.94 32.24 -19.11
CA VAL A 332 -15.39 32.47 -17.77
C VAL A 332 -15.88 33.80 -17.23
N GLU A 333 -16.72 33.75 -16.20
CA GLU A 333 -17.12 34.93 -15.43
C GLU A 333 -16.05 35.20 -14.37
N VAL A 334 -15.51 36.42 -14.38
CA VAL A 334 -14.41 36.83 -13.48
C VAL A 334 -14.98 37.72 -12.39
N ASP A 335 -15.08 37.22 -11.16
CA ASP A 335 -15.62 37.98 -10.03
C ASP A 335 -14.54 38.78 -9.25
N VAL A 336 -13.25 38.68 -9.60
CA VAL A 336 -12.16 39.28 -8.78
C VAL A 336 -11.02 39.85 -9.64
N GLU A 337 -10.59 41.07 -9.30
CA GLU A 337 -9.39 41.73 -9.82
C GLU A 337 -8.10 40.96 -9.45
N ASP A 338 -7.27 40.76 -10.48
CA ASP A 338 -5.81 40.54 -10.47
C ASP A 338 -5.16 39.66 -9.37
N THR A 339 -5.57 38.39 -9.28
CA THR A 339 -4.67 37.34 -8.77
C THR A 339 -4.20 36.44 -9.91
N SER A 340 -2.89 36.17 -9.97
CA SER A 340 -2.26 35.31 -10.99
C SER A 340 -2.77 33.87 -10.98
N ARG A 341 -3.31 33.42 -9.84
CA ARG A 341 -3.93 32.10 -9.67
C ARG A 341 -5.35 32.22 -9.14
N LYS A 342 -6.26 31.39 -9.66
CA LYS A 342 -7.70 31.43 -9.35
C LYS A 342 -8.24 30.01 -9.13
N ASN A 343 -9.29 29.92 -8.32
CA ASN A 343 -10.09 28.72 -8.23
C ASN A 343 -11.27 28.79 -9.21
N PHE A 344 -11.79 27.65 -9.65
CA PHE A 344 -12.87 27.61 -10.64
C PHE A 344 -14.02 26.69 -10.23
N LYS A 345 -15.24 27.24 -10.27
CA LYS A 345 -16.46 26.43 -10.30
C LYS A 345 -16.91 26.29 -11.74
N VAL A 346 -17.25 25.08 -12.15
CA VAL A 346 -17.53 24.74 -13.54
C VAL A 346 -18.90 24.07 -13.63
N GLN A 347 -19.79 24.70 -14.38
CA GLN A 347 -21.10 24.17 -14.74
C GLN A 347 -21.08 23.73 -16.20
N LEU A 348 -21.50 22.49 -16.47
CA LEU A 348 -21.62 21.97 -17.82
C LEU A 348 -23.10 21.91 -18.22
N SER A 349 -23.43 22.51 -19.36
CA SER A 349 -24.73 22.32 -20.00
C SER A 349 -24.56 21.49 -21.27
N GLU A 350 -25.11 20.29 -21.27
CA GLU A 350 -25.21 19.44 -22.45
C GLU A 350 -26.59 19.67 -23.09
N LYS A 351 -26.66 20.53 -24.11
CA LYS A 351 -27.85 20.66 -24.98
C LYS A 351 -27.59 19.86 -26.26
N THR A 352 -28.64 19.29 -26.85
CA THR A 352 -28.57 18.48 -28.08
C THR A 352 -27.77 19.19 -29.18
N GLY A 353 -26.54 18.73 -29.43
CA GLY A 353 -25.65 19.23 -30.49
C GLY A 353 -24.61 20.28 -30.09
N SER A 354 -24.62 20.82 -28.86
CA SER A 354 -23.62 21.78 -28.37
C SER A 354 -23.41 21.67 -26.86
N SER A 355 -22.21 21.25 -26.43
CA SER A 355 -21.77 21.40 -25.05
C SER A 355 -21.29 22.83 -24.81
N ALA A 356 -21.72 23.43 -23.70
CA ALA A 356 -21.19 24.69 -23.20
C ALA A 356 -20.73 24.52 -21.76
N VAL A 357 -19.61 25.15 -21.43
CA VAL A 357 -19.04 25.20 -20.08
C VAL A 357 -19.11 26.64 -19.61
N LYS A 358 -19.79 26.85 -18.50
CA LYS A 358 -19.80 28.12 -17.77
C LYS A 358 -18.93 27.96 -16.53
N ALA A 359 -17.88 28.76 -16.43
CA ALA A 359 -16.98 28.75 -15.28
C ALA A 359 -17.07 30.08 -14.54
N SER A 360 -17.11 30.04 -13.20
CA SER A 360 -16.93 31.21 -12.34
C SER A 360 -15.61 31.12 -11.59
N ALA A 361 -14.81 32.16 -11.69
CA ALA A 361 -13.50 32.25 -11.04
C ALA A 361 -13.62 32.95 -9.68
N TYR A 362 -13.06 32.35 -8.63
CA TYR A 362 -12.99 32.95 -7.29
C TYR A 362 -11.57 32.92 -6.72
N ARG A 363 -11.34 33.70 -5.67
CA ARG A 363 -10.01 33.96 -5.11
C ARG A 363 -9.33 32.66 -4.62
N PHE A 364 -8.05 32.52 -4.97
CA PHE A 364 -7.15 31.49 -4.43
C PHE A 364 -6.44 32.02 -3.18
N PHE A 365 -6.21 31.14 -2.19
CA PHE A 365 -5.51 31.51 -0.95
C PHE A 365 -4.01 31.72 -1.22
N GLN A 366 -3.55 32.98 -1.21
CA GLN A 366 -2.19 33.36 -1.63
C GLN A 366 -1.05 32.73 -0.80
N HIS A 367 -1.31 32.31 0.44
CA HIS A 367 -0.30 31.72 1.33
C HIS A 367 -0.10 30.20 1.14
N VAL A 368 -0.79 29.60 0.17
CA VAL A 368 -0.80 28.15 -0.04
C VAL A 368 -0.19 27.84 -1.42
N LYS A 369 0.64 26.77 -1.51
CA LYS A 369 1.26 26.38 -2.78
C LYS A 369 0.24 25.82 -3.77
N GLY A 370 -0.72 25.04 -3.28
CA GLY A 370 -1.75 24.37 -4.08
C GLY A 370 -1.18 23.37 -5.09
N ASN A 371 -1.99 23.01 -6.07
CA ASN A 371 -1.70 22.13 -7.20
C ASN A 371 -0.58 22.69 -8.11
N PRO A 372 0.55 21.99 -8.29
CA PRO A 372 1.56 22.39 -9.26
C PRO A 372 1.32 21.80 -10.67
N VAL A 373 0.33 20.92 -10.84
CA VAL A 373 0.18 20.08 -12.04
C VAL A 373 -0.77 20.69 -13.05
N ARG A 374 -0.32 20.82 -14.31
CA ARG A 374 -1.19 21.13 -15.46
C ARG A 374 -1.82 19.84 -15.98
N PHE A 375 -3.03 19.51 -15.52
CA PHE A 375 -3.74 18.29 -15.86
C PHE A 375 -4.16 18.22 -17.34
N THR A 376 -4.06 17.04 -17.95
CA THR A 376 -4.56 16.82 -19.30
C THR A 376 -6.09 16.76 -19.35
N PRO A 377 -6.74 16.93 -20.52
CA PRO A 377 -8.19 16.80 -20.64
C PRO A 377 -8.73 15.48 -20.07
N ARG A 378 -8.02 14.36 -20.27
CA ARG A 378 -8.40 13.05 -19.70
C ARG A 378 -8.22 12.98 -18.18
N GLN A 379 -7.19 13.64 -17.63
CA GLN A 379 -7.03 13.73 -16.17
C GLN A 379 -8.12 14.62 -15.55
N VAL A 380 -8.50 15.73 -16.20
CA VAL A 380 -9.61 16.59 -15.78
C VAL A 380 -10.95 15.85 -15.85
N GLU A 381 -11.17 15.03 -16.88
CA GLU A 381 -12.33 14.13 -16.96
C GLU A 381 -12.37 13.15 -15.77
N ALA A 382 -11.23 12.57 -15.40
CA ALA A 382 -11.12 11.69 -14.23
C ALA A 382 -11.41 12.44 -12.92
N ILE A 383 -10.89 13.66 -12.75
CA ILE A 383 -11.15 14.51 -11.59
C ILE A 383 -12.64 14.86 -11.51
N ARG A 384 -13.26 15.27 -12.64
CA ARG A 384 -14.70 15.55 -12.74
C ARG A 384 -15.53 14.36 -12.31
N SER A 385 -15.21 13.17 -12.84
CA SER A 385 -15.89 11.93 -12.47
C SER A 385 -15.74 11.65 -10.98
N GLY A 386 -14.52 11.80 -10.43
CA GLY A 386 -14.23 11.56 -9.02
C GLY A 386 -14.88 12.56 -8.05
N LEU A 387 -15.21 13.77 -8.50
CA LEU A 387 -15.99 14.75 -7.74
C LEU A 387 -17.50 14.53 -7.83
N SER A 388 -17.94 13.81 -8.85
CA SER A 388 -19.35 13.44 -9.04
C SER A 388 -19.69 12.18 -8.24
N SER A 389 -20.97 12.00 -7.92
CA SER A 389 -21.46 10.75 -7.29
C SER A 389 -21.33 9.56 -8.24
N GLY A 390 -21.19 8.35 -7.68
CA GLY A 390 -21.12 7.11 -8.44
C GLY A 390 -19.76 6.42 -8.42
N LEU A 391 -19.58 5.48 -9.35
CA LEU A 391 -18.32 4.75 -9.58
C LEU A 391 -17.48 5.48 -10.62
N THR A 392 -16.26 5.84 -10.23
CA THR A 392 -15.23 6.36 -11.11
C THR A 392 -14.14 5.32 -11.27
N MET A 393 -13.90 4.86 -12.50
CA MET A 393 -12.81 3.95 -12.83
C MET A 393 -11.76 4.65 -13.66
N VAL A 394 -10.52 4.70 -13.16
CA VAL A 394 -9.38 5.32 -13.86
C VAL A 394 -8.34 4.26 -14.17
N VAL A 395 -8.13 4.01 -15.46
CA VAL A 395 -7.01 3.20 -15.94
C VAL A 395 -5.84 4.14 -16.20
N GLY A 396 -4.78 4.01 -15.40
CA GLY A 396 -3.59 4.83 -15.57
C GLY A 396 -2.38 4.00 -15.98
N PRO A 397 -1.97 4.06 -17.26
CA PRO A 397 -0.70 3.48 -17.73
C PRO A 397 0.53 3.97 -16.93
N PRO A 398 1.71 3.34 -17.08
CA PRO A 398 2.93 3.77 -16.42
C PRO A 398 3.25 5.25 -16.68
N GLY A 399 3.51 6.01 -15.61
CA GLY A 399 3.93 7.41 -15.72
C GLY A 399 2.83 8.42 -16.07
N THR A 400 1.55 8.06 -16.07
CA THR A 400 0.44 8.96 -16.48
C THR A 400 -0.14 9.85 -15.36
N GLY A 401 0.48 9.88 -14.18
CA GLY A 401 0.05 10.76 -13.08
C GLY A 401 -1.18 10.30 -12.30
N LYS A 402 -1.40 8.98 -12.15
CA LYS A 402 -2.51 8.42 -11.33
C LYS A 402 -2.58 9.04 -9.93
N THR A 403 -1.45 9.07 -9.23
CA THR A 403 -1.34 9.61 -7.88
C THR A 403 -1.66 11.11 -7.86
N ASP A 404 -1.27 11.87 -8.89
CA ASP A 404 -1.60 13.30 -8.99
C ASP A 404 -3.11 13.52 -9.15
N VAL A 405 -3.78 12.69 -9.95
CA VAL A 405 -5.25 12.68 -10.09
C VAL A 405 -5.92 12.31 -8.76
N ALA A 406 -5.42 11.29 -8.05
CA ALA A 406 -5.94 10.90 -6.74
C ALA A 406 -5.83 12.03 -5.71
N VAL A 407 -4.66 12.65 -5.62
CA VAL A 407 -4.38 13.77 -4.72
C VAL A 407 -5.29 14.96 -5.03
N GLN A 408 -5.49 15.30 -6.31
CA GLN A 408 -6.40 16.39 -6.69
C GLN A 408 -7.85 16.08 -6.32
N ILE A 409 -8.32 14.83 -6.51
CA ILE A 409 -9.67 14.42 -6.09
C ILE A 409 -9.79 14.51 -4.57
N ILE A 410 -8.81 14.03 -3.80
CA ILE A 410 -8.82 14.11 -2.33
C ILE A 410 -8.88 15.58 -1.87
N ALA A 411 -8.02 16.45 -2.40
CA ALA A 411 -7.98 17.86 -2.05
C ALA A 411 -9.28 18.59 -2.44
N SER A 412 -9.80 18.33 -3.64
CA SER A 412 -11.05 18.95 -4.10
C SER A 412 -12.24 18.44 -3.27
N LEU A 413 -12.33 17.15 -2.93
CA LEU A 413 -13.35 16.64 -2.02
C LEU A 413 -13.24 17.26 -0.61
N TYR A 414 -12.02 17.48 -0.12
CA TYR A 414 -11.77 18.14 1.15
C TYR A 414 -12.27 19.60 1.16
N HIS A 415 -12.06 20.35 0.09
CA HIS A 415 -12.50 21.75 0.01
C HIS A 415 -13.98 21.89 -0.32
N SER A 416 -14.49 21.15 -1.31
CA SER A 416 -15.88 21.28 -1.78
C SER A 416 -16.90 20.67 -0.83
N PHE A 417 -16.51 19.68 -0.03
CA PHE A 417 -17.43 18.97 0.87
C PHE A 417 -16.86 18.90 2.31
N PRO A 418 -16.84 20.03 3.05
CA PRO A 418 -16.22 20.14 4.38
C PRO A 418 -16.77 19.13 5.41
N THR A 419 -18.05 18.74 5.26
CA THR A 419 -18.73 17.82 6.17
C THR A 419 -18.55 16.34 5.80
N GLN A 420 -17.92 16.05 4.66
CA GLN A 420 -17.72 14.68 4.19
C GLN A 420 -16.35 14.15 4.59
N ARG A 421 -16.27 12.82 4.69
CA ARG A 421 -15.04 12.10 5.01
C ARG A 421 -14.65 11.18 3.86
N THR A 422 -13.36 11.15 3.56
CA THR A 422 -12.76 10.37 2.47
C THR A 422 -11.86 9.30 3.04
N VAL A 423 -12.10 8.06 2.65
CA VAL A 423 -11.23 6.92 2.96
C VAL A 423 -10.31 6.65 1.77
N VAL A 424 -9.01 6.63 2.01
CA VAL A 424 -7.99 6.32 1.01
C VAL A 424 -7.46 4.91 1.25
N ILE A 425 -7.56 4.05 0.24
CA ILE A 425 -7.10 2.66 0.29
C ILE A 425 -6.01 2.45 -0.74
N THR A 426 -4.99 1.70 -0.37
CA THR A 426 -3.92 1.28 -1.28
C THR A 426 -3.58 -0.19 -1.02
N HIS A 427 -2.87 -0.81 -1.94
CA HIS A 427 -2.26 -2.11 -1.71
C HIS A 427 -0.99 -1.98 -0.83
N SER A 428 -0.12 -1.00 -1.13
CA SER A 428 1.19 -0.86 -0.50
C SER A 428 1.35 0.41 0.38
N ASN A 429 2.18 0.30 1.41
CA ASN A 429 2.58 1.46 2.22
C ASN A 429 3.35 2.52 1.42
N ALA A 430 4.08 2.12 0.38
CA ALA A 430 4.79 3.04 -0.50
C ALA A 430 3.81 3.97 -1.24
N ALA A 431 2.72 3.43 -1.78
CA ALA A 431 1.69 4.24 -2.42
C ALA A 431 1.02 5.21 -1.42
N LEU A 432 0.77 4.79 -0.18
CA LEU A 432 0.29 5.72 0.87
C LEU A 432 1.28 6.86 1.13
N ASN A 433 2.57 6.55 1.24
CA ASN A 433 3.60 7.57 1.46
C ASN A 433 3.57 8.60 0.32
N ASP A 434 3.51 8.15 -0.93
CA ASP A 434 3.48 9.01 -2.11
C ASP A 434 2.24 9.92 -2.12
N ILE A 435 1.05 9.40 -1.77
CA ILE A 435 -0.18 10.20 -1.64
C ILE A 435 0.00 11.27 -0.55
N PHE A 436 0.41 10.90 0.65
CA PHE A 436 0.54 11.84 1.77
C PHE A 436 1.60 12.90 1.50
N GLN A 437 2.74 12.50 0.95
CA GLN A 437 3.81 13.43 0.59
C GLN A 437 3.30 14.48 -0.41
N LYS A 438 2.54 14.07 -1.42
CA LYS A 438 1.96 15.00 -2.41
C LYS A 438 0.85 15.87 -1.83
N VAL A 439 -0.02 15.34 -0.97
CA VAL A 439 -1.03 16.14 -0.25
C VAL A 439 -0.34 17.22 0.59
N MET A 440 0.74 16.87 1.29
CA MET A 440 1.53 17.81 2.10
C MET A 440 2.29 18.84 1.28
N GLN A 441 2.85 18.45 0.13
CA GLN A 441 3.54 19.39 -0.77
C GLN A 441 2.63 20.52 -1.28
N ARG A 442 1.32 20.28 -1.39
CA ARG A 442 0.34 21.32 -1.75
C ARG A 442 0.10 22.32 -0.62
N GLY A 443 0.13 21.87 0.62
CA GLY A 443 -0.09 22.69 1.82
C GLY A 443 -1.50 23.25 2.00
N ASP A 444 -2.48 22.78 1.20
CA ASP A 444 -3.87 23.24 1.23
C ASP A 444 -4.82 22.35 2.02
N VAL A 445 -4.35 21.17 2.46
CA VAL A 445 -5.10 20.25 3.32
C VAL A 445 -4.47 20.26 4.71
N ASP A 446 -5.23 20.70 5.72
CA ASP A 446 -4.74 20.80 7.10
C ASP A 446 -4.38 19.40 7.65
N GLU A 447 -3.16 19.31 8.18
CA GLU A 447 -2.58 18.13 8.81
C GLU A 447 -3.41 17.53 9.94
N ARG A 448 -4.23 18.34 10.62
CA ARG A 448 -5.12 17.87 11.69
C ARG A 448 -6.23 16.94 11.20
N TYR A 449 -6.55 17.02 9.91
CA TYR A 449 -7.59 16.22 9.29
C TYR A 449 -7.07 14.99 8.55
N LEU A 450 -5.75 14.81 8.50
CA LEU A 450 -5.10 13.66 7.89
C LEU A 450 -4.82 12.59 8.94
N LEU A 451 -5.19 11.35 8.66
CA LEU A 451 -4.90 10.21 9.53
C LEU A 451 -4.50 9.00 8.72
N ARG A 452 -3.43 8.33 9.15
CA ARG A 452 -2.97 7.06 8.60
C ARG A 452 -3.15 5.94 9.62
N LEU A 453 -3.79 4.86 9.20
CA LEU A 453 -3.94 3.64 9.99
C LEU A 453 -3.13 2.50 9.35
N GLY A 454 -2.38 1.74 10.15
CA GLY A 454 -1.57 0.63 9.68
C GLY A 454 -0.99 -0.21 10.81
N SER A 455 -0.73 -1.49 10.58
CA SER A 455 -0.13 -2.39 11.58
C SER A 455 1.36 -2.13 11.81
N GLY A 456 1.99 -1.37 10.90
CA GLY A 456 3.40 -0.97 10.95
C GLY A 456 3.63 0.40 11.59
N GLU A 457 2.81 0.86 12.54
CA GLU A 457 3.07 2.09 13.32
C GLU A 457 4.48 2.12 13.96
N ARG A 458 5.14 0.96 14.10
CA ARG A 458 6.53 0.80 14.57
C ARG A 458 7.60 0.88 13.48
N ASP A 459 7.28 0.47 12.24
CA ASP A 459 8.18 0.49 11.06
C ASP A 459 8.03 1.79 10.25
N LEU A 460 7.08 2.63 10.64
CA LEU A 460 6.84 3.94 10.07
C LEU A 460 7.87 4.95 10.57
N GLU A 461 9.16 4.63 10.38
CA GLU A 461 10.21 5.64 10.25
C GLU A 461 9.85 6.48 9.03
N THR A 462 9.03 7.49 9.26
CA THR A 462 8.70 8.47 8.25
C THR A 462 9.99 9.24 8.01
N GLU A 463 10.58 9.10 6.81
CA GLU A 463 11.63 9.99 6.30
C GLU A 463 11.17 11.48 6.25
N SER A 464 9.92 11.76 6.66
CA SER A 464 9.30 13.07 6.82
C SER A 464 9.15 13.45 8.29
N SER A 465 9.34 14.74 8.61
CA SER A 465 9.10 15.35 9.94
C SER A 465 7.66 15.25 10.48
N HIS A 466 6.74 14.60 9.76
CA HIS A 466 5.31 14.54 10.07
C HIS A 466 4.86 13.10 10.31
N ASP A 467 4.39 12.82 11.53
CA ASP A 467 3.86 11.51 11.91
C ASP A 467 2.32 11.49 11.85
N PHE A 468 1.77 10.84 10.82
CA PHE A 468 0.32 10.70 10.60
C PHE A 468 -0.30 9.47 11.27
N THR A 469 0.44 8.72 12.10
CA THR A 469 -0.09 7.60 12.88
C THR A 469 -1.07 8.08 13.97
N LYS A 470 -1.77 7.16 14.63
CA LYS A 470 -2.65 7.50 15.75
C LYS A 470 -1.91 8.26 16.85
N ALA A 471 -0.76 7.73 17.28
CA ALA A 471 0.06 8.35 18.33
C ALA A 471 0.63 9.70 17.87
N GLY A 472 1.16 9.75 16.65
CA GLY A 472 1.66 10.98 16.04
C GLY A 472 0.64 12.09 15.95
N ARG A 473 -0.60 11.77 15.55
CA ARG A 473 -1.70 12.74 15.49
C ARG A 473 -2.15 13.21 16.87
N VAL A 474 -2.17 12.34 17.87
CA VAL A 474 -2.42 12.77 19.26
C VAL A 474 -1.32 13.74 19.73
N ALA A 475 -0.05 13.43 19.48
CA ALA A 475 1.07 14.28 19.85
C ALA A 475 1.03 15.64 19.12
N TYR A 476 0.76 15.63 17.81
CA TYR A 476 0.56 16.82 16.99
C TYR A 476 -0.56 17.71 17.56
N SER A 477 -1.73 17.12 17.85
CA SER A 477 -2.87 17.87 18.40
C SER A 477 -2.53 18.51 19.75
N PHE A 478 -1.72 17.86 20.60
CA PHE A 478 -1.26 18.47 21.85
C PHE A 478 -0.31 19.65 21.64
N ALA A 479 0.67 19.49 20.75
CA ALA A 479 1.62 20.55 20.43
C ALA A 479 0.90 21.76 19.81
N ARG A 480 0.01 21.52 18.85
CA ARG A 480 -0.79 22.55 18.19
C ARG A 480 -1.74 23.25 19.15
N ARG A 481 -2.42 22.50 20.02
CA ARG A 481 -3.25 23.07 21.11
C ARG A 481 -2.41 24.00 21.99
N GLY A 482 -1.21 23.60 22.39
CA GLY A 482 -0.30 24.43 23.19
C GLY A 482 0.03 25.76 22.52
N GLN A 483 0.33 25.74 21.22
CA GLN A 483 0.60 26.95 20.43
C GLN A 483 -0.62 27.88 20.36
N LEU A 484 -1.83 27.35 20.15
CA LEU A 484 -3.05 28.14 20.09
C LEU A 484 -3.41 28.74 21.46
N LEU A 485 -3.23 27.99 22.55
CA LEU A 485 -3.45 28.51 23.90
C LEU A 485 -2.45 29.62 24.25
N GLU A 486 -1.21 29.52 23.77
CA GLU A 486 -0.24 30.62 23.88
C GLU A 486 -0.70 31.87 23.09
N GLN A 487 -1.26 31.69 21.89
CA GLN A 487 -1.86 32.80 21.14
C GLN A 487 -3.05 33.44 21.88
N VAL A 488 -3.89 32.65 22.55
CA VAL A 488 -4.99 33.16 23.38
C VAL A 488 -4.45 33.91 24.60
N GLN A 489 -3.39 33.41 25.24
CA GLN A 489 -2.72 34.07 26.34
C GLN A 489 -2.16 35.45 25.91
N LEU A 490 -1.44 35.50 24.79
CA LEU A 490 -0.92 36.75 24.23
C LEU A 490 -2.05 37.73 23.85
N LEU A 491 -3.14 37.23 23.28
CA LEU A 491 -4.33 38.04 22.98
C LEU A 491 -4.94 38.63 24.25
N SER A 492 -5.08 37.83 25.31
CA SER A 492 -5.58 38.27 26.60
C SER A 492 -4.69 39.33 27.26
N GLU A 493 -3.38 39.14 27.23
CA GLU A 493 -2.39 40.12 27.70
C GLU A 493 -2.46 41.42 26.91
N SER A 494 -2.59 41.34 25.58
CA SER A 494 -2.71 42.51 24.70
C SER A 494 -3.97 43.34 24.95
N LEU A 495 -5.03 42.71 25.45
CA LEU A 495 -6.31 43.35 25.79
C LEU A 495 -6.36 43.82 27.25
N GLY A 496 -5.29 43.58 28.03
CA GLY A 496 -5.24 43.89 29.46
C GLY A 496 -6.21 43.05 30.30
N CYS A 497 -6.64 41.89 29.80
CA CYS A 497 -7.56 40.99 30.51
C CYS A 497 -6.84 40.03 31.46
N SER A 498 -5.58 39.70 31.17
CA SER A 498 -4.70 38.92 32.05
C SER A 498 -3.32 39.56 32.13
N GLY A 499 -2.60 39.29 33.22
CA GLY A 499 -1.23 39.75 33.43
C GLY A 499 -0.21 38.63 33.27
N LYS A 500 1.07 38.98 33.02
CA LYS A 500 2.18 38.00 32.96
C LYS A 500 2.33 37.15 34.23
N ALA A 501 1.87 37.67 35.38
CA ALA A 501 1.88 36.95 36.66
C ALA A 501 0.83 35.84 36.76
N GLU A 502 -0.16 35.79 35.85
CA GLU A 502 -1.23 34.79 35.81
C GLU A 502 -0.87 33.57 34.94
N ARG A 503 0.32 33.55 34.35
CA ARG A 503 0.89 32.37 33.67
C ARG A 503 1.30 31.30 34.69
N GLY A 504 1.45 30.06 34.23
CA GLY A 504 2.00 28.98 35.05
C GLY A 504 3.42 29.29 35.56
N ALA A 505 3.85 28.58 36.60
CA ALA A 505 5.19 28.79 37.19
C ALA A 505 6.34 28.54 36.19
N ASP A 506 6.08 27.76 35.15
CA ASP A 506 6.97 27.46 34.02
C ASP A 506 6.79 28.42 32.83
N GLY A 507 5.94 29.45 32.96
CA GLY A 507 5.60 30.40 31.89
C GLY A 507 4.52 29.91 30.92
N SER A 508 3.94 28.72 31.16
CA SER A 508 2.88 28.15 30.31
C SER A 508 1.59 29.00 30.35
N PRO A 509 0.79 28.99 29.26
CA PRO A 509 -0.48 29.69 29.23
C PRO A 509 -1.46 29.09 30.26
N SER A 510 -2.17 29.95 31.01
CA SER A 510 -3.13 29.50 32.03
C SER A 510 -4.50 29.11 31.46
N TYR A 511 -4.72 29.40 30.18
CA TYR A 511 -5.94 29.02 29.48
C TYR A 511 -5.98 27.51 29.14
N THR A 512 -7.14 26.91 29.33
CA THR A 512 -7.61 25.65 28.72
C THR A 512 -8.49 25.93 27.51
N CYS A 513 -8.80 24.91 26.67
CA CYS A 513 -9.76 25.06 25.57
C CYS A 513 -11.12 25.60 26.05
N GLU A 514 -11.59 25.19 27.23
CA GLU A 514 -12.85 25.65 27.81
C GLU A 514 -12.78 27.13 28.27
N SER A 515 -11.73 27.52 28.98
CA SER A 515 -11.56 28.92 29.39
C SER A 515 -11.32 29.86 28.20
N ALA A 516 -10.67 29.38 27.14
CA ALA A 516 -10.49 30.11 25.89
C ALA A 516 -11.83 30.33 25.17
N GLU A 517 -12.75 29.38 25.23
CA GLU A 517 -14.11 29.54 24.71
C GLU A 517 -14.88 30.65 25.43
N TYR A 518 -14.82 30.69 26.77
CA TYR A 518 -15.41 31.79 27.54
C TYR A 518 -14.75 33.13 27.21
N PHE A 519 -13.41 33.17 27.11
CA PHE A 519 -12.70 34.37 26.72
C PHE A 519 -13.11 34.88 25.33
N ASN A 520 -13.26 33.98 24.34
CA ASN A 520 -13.76 34.33 23.02
C ASN A 520 -15.15 34.98 23.08
N GLN A 521 -16.10 34.33 23.75
CA GLN A 521 -17.49 34.79 23.82
C GLN A 521 -17.63 36.14 24.54
N TYR A 522 -16.97 36.31 25.69
CA TYR A 522 -17.17 37.47 26.56
C TYR A 522 -16.24 38.65 26.24
N GLN A 523 -15.03 38.40 25.73
CA GLN A 523 -14.04 39.45 25.46
C GLN A 523 -13.86 39.72 23.96
N VAL A 524 -13.60 38.70 23.15
CA VAL A 524 -13.24 38.86 21.73
C VAL A 524 -14.47 39.18 20.88
N GLN A 525 -15.48 38.30 20.86
CA GLN A 525 -16.71 38.50 20.07
C GLN A 525 -17.51 39.72 20.48
N ARG A 526 -17.45 40.11 21.77
CA ARG A 526 -18.04 41.36 22.24
C ARG A 526 -17.39 42.58 21.58
N ARG A 527 -16.06 42.62 21.50
CA ARG A 527 -15.30 43.71 20.85
C ARG A 527 -15.50 43.72 19.33
N ILE A 528 -15.52 42.54 18.68
CA ILE A 528 -15.82 42.42 17.24
C ILE A 528 -17.22 42.97 16.92
N ARG A 529 -18.24 42.60 17.72
CA ARG A 529 -19.61 43.11 17.54
C ARG A 529 -19.70 44.61 17.74
N ALA A 530 -19.00 45.16 18.75
CA ALA A 530 -18.93 46.60 18.97
C ALA A 530 -18.31 47.31 17.76
N PHE A 531 -17.17 46.84 17.26
CA PHE A 531 -16.54 47.39 16.05
C PHE A 531 -17.48 47.38 14.84
N ARG A 532 -18.16 46.24 14.58
CA ARG A 532 -19.11 46.12 13.45
C ARG A 532 -20.28 47.09 13.58
N HIS A 533 -20.77 47.31 14.78
CA HIS A 533 -21.86 48.26 15.04
C HIS A 533 -21.42 49.72 14.81
N GLU A 534 -20.23 50.10 15.28
CA GLU A 534 -19.69 51.46 15.09
C GLU A 534 -19.44 51.78 13.61
N ILE A 535 -18.85 50.84 12.86
CA ILE A 535 -18.61 50.98 11.40
C ILE A 535 -19.92 51.12 10.62
N ALA A 536 -20.99 50.44 11.04
CA ALA A 536 -22.27 50.45 10.35
C ALA A 536 -23.06 51.75 10.58
N ASN A 537 -22.90 52.37 11.75
CA ASN A 537 -23.71 53.52 12.16
C ASN A 537 -23.01 54.87 11.98
N GLU A 538 -21.67 54.91 11.89
CA GLU A 538 -20.92 56.16 11.74
C GLU A 538 -19.79 56.02 10.70
N LYS A 539 -19.48 57.09 9.95
CA LYS A 539 -18.29 57.16 9.06
C LYS A 539 -16.99 57.32 9.87
N ILE A 540 -16.82 56.55 10.94
CA ILE A 540 -15.62 56.56 11.78
C ILE A 540 -14.47 55.89 11.02
N ASN A 541 -13.25 56.40 11.22
CA ASN A 541 -12.03 55.78 10.72
C ASN A 541 -11.85 54.38 11.34
N SER A 542 -11.91 53.33 10.52
CA SER A 542 -11.77 51.93 10.92
C SER A 542 -10.46 51.63 11.66
N SER A 543 -9.36 52.32 11.31
CA SER A 543 -8.10 52.18 12.03
C SER A 543 -8.21 52.69 13.47
N ALA A 544 -8.95 53.77 13.73
CA ALA A 544 -9.04 54.35 15.07
C ALA A 544 -9.72 53.42 16.09
N ILE A 545 -10.73 52.67 15.66
CA ILE A 545 -11.59 51.84 16.53
C ILE A 545 -11.22 50.36 16.54
N PHE A 546 -10.23 49.91 15.76
CA PHE A 546 -9.85 48.50 15.69
C PHE A 546 -9.31 47.98 17.05
N PRO A 547 -9.93 46.94 17.65
CA PRO A 547 -9.69 46.58 19.06
C PRO A 547 -8.46 45.70 19.32
N PHE A 548 -7.76 45.21 18.29
CA PHE A 548 -6.69 44.20 18.43
C PHE A 548 -5.32 44.65 17.91
N LYS A 549 -5.05 45.96 17.84
CA LYS A 549 -3.79 46.51 17.28
C LYS A 549 -2.53 45.91 17.90
N THR A 550 -2.48 45.88 19.24
CA THR A 550 -1.34 45.38 20.00
C THR A 550 -1.05 43.91 19.71
N TYR A 551 -2.09 43.07 19.57
CA TYR A 551 -1.93 41.65 19.28
C TYR A 551 -1.34 41.40 17.90
N PHE A 552 -1.80 42.15 16.89
CA PHE A 552 -1.31 42.04 15.51
C PHE A 552 -0.04 42.86 15.26
N GLY A 553 0.53 43.51 16.27
CA GLY A 553 1.75 44.31 16.15
C GLY A 553 1.59 45.54 15.25
N LEU A 554 0.37 46.07 15.12
CA LEU A 554 0.07 47.19 14.23
C LEU A 554 0.52 48.51 14.85
N GLY A 555 1.32 49.29 14.12
CA GLY A 555 1.94 50.53 14.60
C GLY A 555 0.97 51.70 14.76
N GLU A 556 1.38 52.74 15.49
CA GLU A 556 0.63 54.01 15.53
C GLU A 556 0.65 54.68 14.15
N GLY A 557 -0.50 54.67 13.47
CA GLY A 557 -0.68 55.29 12.14
C GLY A 557 -0.93 54.31 10.99
N GLU A 558 -0.87 53.00 11.22
CA GLU A 558 -1.15 52.00 10.19
C GLU A 558 -2.64 52.03 9.79
N LEU A 559 -2.91 52.21 8.50
CA LEU A 559 -4.27 52.29 7.95
C LEU A 559 -4.85 50.87 7.83
N ILE A 560 -5.86 50.57 8.64
CA ILE A 560 -6.62 49.33 8.59
C ILE A 560 -7.95 49.65 7.93
N ASP A 561 -8.19 49.16 6.73
CA ASP A 561 -9.50 49.23 6.09
C ASP A 561 -10.45 48.16 6.67
N VAL A 562 -11.73 48.23 6.29
CA VAL A 562 -12.76 47.30 6.79
C VAL A 562 -12.43 45.86 6.37
N ASP A 563 -11.91 45.66 5.17
CA ASP A 563 -11.57 44.34 4.64
C ASP A 563 -10.41 43.68 5.41
N ALA A 564 -9.36 44.44 5.73
CA ALA A 564 -8.25 43.99 6.56
C ALA A 564 -8.72 43.67 7.98
N ALA A 565 -9.57 44.51 8.57
CA ALA A 565 -10.16 44.24 9.88
C ALA A 565 -10.96 42.92 9.89
N MET A 566 -11.77 42.67 8.84
CA MET A 566 -12.51 41.41 8.72
C MET A 566 -11.59 40.19 8.56
N ARG A 567 -10.44 40.33 7.87
CA ARG A 567 -9.44 39.24 7.79
C ARG A 567 -8.84 38.91 9.15
N PHE A 568 -8.46 39.93 9.93
CA PHE A 568 -7.97 39.72 11.29
C PHE A 568 -9.02 39.05 12.18
N PHE A 569 -10.29 39.42 12.06
CA PHE A 569 -11.37 38.74 12.78
C PHE A 569 -11.53 37.28 12.35
N SER A 570 -11.42 36.96 11.05
CA SER A 570 -11.42 35.59 10.56
C SER A 570 -10.28 34.78 11.18
N THR A 571 -9.06 35.34 11.25
CA THR A 571 -7.92 34.68 11.90
C THR A 571 -8.18 34.37 13.37
N LEU A 572 -8.83 35.29 14.11
CA LEU A 572 -9.22 35.04 15.50
C LEU A 572 -10.29 33.95 15.59
N ASP A 573 -11.32 34.01 14.74
CA ASP A 573 -12.38 33.01 14.70
C ASP A 573 -11.81 31.60 14.40
N GLU A 574 -10.82 31.50 13.50
CA GLU A 574 -10.11 30.26 13.18
C GLU A 574 -9.35 29.68 14.38
N ILE A 575 -8.64 30.51 15.15
CA ILE A 575 -7.92 30.07 16.37
C ILE A 575 -8.89 29.42 17.36
N PHE A 576 -10.01 30.08 17.65
CA PHE A 576 -10.97 29.57 18.62
C PHE A 576 -11.78 28.39 18.10
N ALA A 577 -12.11 28.36 16.80
CA ALA A 577 -12.75 27.21 16.18
C ALA A 577 -11.85 25.96 16.21
N GLU A 578 -10.55 26.12 15.95
CA GLU A 578 -9.58 25.03 16.04
C GLU A 578 -9.43 24.55 17.50
N LEU A 579 -9.37 25.47 18.48
CA LEU A 579 -9.33 25.09 19.91
C LEU A 579 -10.55 24.30 20.36
N GLN A 580 -11.74 24.60 19.83
CA GLN A 580 -12.95 23.82 20.13
C GLN A 580 -12.86 22.37 19.66
N GLU A 581 -12.18 22.09 18.54
CA GLU A 581 -11.93 20.71 18.07
C GLU A 581 -11.02 19.92 19.03
N TYR A 582 -10.10 20.61 19.74
CA TYR A 582 -9.19 19.96 20.69
C TYR A 582 -9.79 19.79 22.09
N ARG A 583 -10.91 20.44 22.43
CA ARG A 583 -11.54 20.35 23.76
C ARG A 583 -11.80 18.89 24.21
N PRO A 584 -12.32 17.98 23.36
CA PRO A 584 -12.51 16.58 23.77
C PRO A 584 -11.21 15.86 24.12
N LEU A 585 -10.07 16.25 23.54
CA LEU A 585 -8.77 15.64 23.84
C LEU A 585 -8.28 15.97 25.27
N GLU A 586 -8.72 17.10 25.85
CA GLU A 586 -8.47 17.45 27.25
C GLU A 586 -9.25 16.54 28.20
N LEU A 587 -10.50 16.20 27.85
CA LEU A 587 -11.40 15.37 28.66
C LEU A 587 -11.00 13.89 28.65
N LEU A 588 -10.50 13.41 27.51
CA LEU A 588 -10.09 12.02 27.33
C LEU A 588 -8.71 11.81 27.97
N ARG A 589 -8.61 10.91 28.96
CA ARG A 589 -7.35 10.66 29.68
C ARG A 589 -6.40 9.68 28.97
N SER A 590 -6.93 8.62 28.37
CA SER A 590 -6.12 7.59 27.70
C SER A 590 -5.77 8.02 26.27
N GLN A 591 -4.53 7.77 25.85
CA GLN A 591 -4.08 8.00 24.47
C GLN A 591 -4.94 7.24 23.45
N TRP A 592 -5.34 6.01 23.78
CA TRP A 592 -6.19 5.18 22.91
C TRP A 592 -7.54 5.84 22.65
N LYS A 593 -8.20 6.35 23.70
CA LYS A 593 -9.49 7.05 23.56
C LYS A 593 -9.36 8.35 22.76
N ARG A 594 -8.23 9.05 22.90
CA ARG A 594 -7.93 10.25 22.10
C ARG A 594 -7.78 9.90 20.62
N ALA A 595 -7.05 8.82 20.31
CA ALA A 595 -6.93 8.32 18.95
C ALA A 595 -8.29 7.92 18.37
N ASP A 596 -9.15 7.26 19.14
CA ASP A 596 -10.51 6.89 18.71
C ASP A 596 -11.36 8.13 18.39
N TYR A 597 -11.26 9.20 19.20
CA TYR A 597 -11.93 10.46 18.88
C TYR A 597 -11.45 11.05 17.55
N ILE A 598 -10.14 11.04 17.29
CA ILE A 598 -9.56 11.51 16.02
C ILE A 598 -10.10 10.67 14.86
N ILE A 599 -10.14 9.34 15.00
CA ILE A 599 -10.68 8.41 14.00
C ILE A 599 -12.17 8.64 13.76
N MET A 600 -12.95 9.00 14.78
CA MET A 600 -14.41 9.10 14.64
C MET A 600 -14.88 10.47 14.17
N LYS A 601 -14.27 11.55 14.67
CA LYS A 601 -14.84 12.90 14.56
C LYS A 601 -13.90 13.92 13.91
N GLN A 602 -12.60 13.88 14.20
CA GLN A 602 -11.68 14.89 13.70
C GLN A 602 -11.22 14.60 12.27
N ALA A 603 -10.63 13.42 12.02
CA ALA A 603 -10.01 13.12 10.74
C ALA A 603 -11.01 13.16 9.58
N ARG A 604 -10.68 13.85 8.48
CA ARG A 604 -11.52 13.95 7.27
C ARG A 604 -10.97 13.12 6.12
N VAL A 605 -9.66 12.91 6.08
CA VAL A 605 -9.00 11.98 5.16
C VAL A 605 -8.34 10.89 5.99
N VAL A 606 -8.89 9.69 5.92
CA VAL A 606 -8.39 8.52 6.65
C VAL A 606 -7.83 7.52 5.66
N ALA A 607 -6.56 7.19 5.78
CA ALA A 607 -5.88 6.33 4.83
C ALA A 607 -5.33 5.06 5.47
N MET A 608 -5.39 3.95 4.75
CA MET A 608 -4.88 2.66 5.21
C MET A 608 -4.58 1.72 4.03
N THR A 609 -3.85 0.65 4.30
CA THR A 609 -3.71 -0.44 3.33
C THR A 609 -4.96 -1.32 3.33
N CYS A 610 -5.24 -2.01 2.23
CA CYS A 610 -6.36 -2.95 2.14
C CYS A 610 -6.28 -4.08 3.16
N THR A 611 -5.07 -4.54 3.46
CA THR A 611 -4.78 -5.52 4.51
C THR A 611 -5.18 -4.99 5.89
N HIS A 612 -4.81 -3.75 6.22
CA HIS A 612 -5.19 -3.14 7.48
C HIS A 612 -6.70 -2.86 7.56
N ALA A 613 -7.34 -2.48 6.45
CA ALA A 613 -8.80 -2.31 6.41
C ALA A 613 -9.54 -3.60 6.79
N ALA A 614 -9.04 -4.76 6.37
CA ALA A 614 -9.62 -6.06 6.73
C ALA A 614 -9.44 -6.42 8.21
N ILE A 615 -8.30 -6.07 8.81
CA ILE A 615 -8.00 -6.30 10.23
C ILE A 615 -8.82 -5.33 11.11
N ALA A 616 -8.82 -4.04 10.76
CA ALA A 616 -9.41 -2.98 11.58
C ALA A 616 -10.93 -2.89 11.49
N ARG A 617 -11.57 -3.58 10.52
CA ARG A 617 -13.01 -3.44 10.25
C ARG A 617 -13.88 -3.61 11.49
N SER A 618 -13.67 -4.66 12.29
CA SER A 618 -14.49 -4.92 13.48
C SER A 618 -14.41 -3.75 14.46
N HIS A 619 -13.19 -3.28 14.72
CA HIS A 619 -12.94 -2.13 15.59
C HIS A 619 -13.58 -0.84 15.03
N LEU A 620 -13.39 -0.54 13.74
CA LEU A 620 -13.98 0.64 13.09
C LEU A 620 -15.51 0.64 13.17
N LEU A 621 -16.16 -0.53 13.02
CA LEU A 621 -17.60 -0.64 13.17
C LEU A 621 -18.07 -0.43 14.61
N GLN A 622 -17.34 -0.97 15.60
CA GLN A 622 -17.63 -0.76 17.01
C GLN A 622 -17.53 0.71 17.40
N LEU A 623 -16.50 1.39 16.88
CA LEU A 623 -16.32 2.84 17.04
C LEU A 623 -17.43 3.65 16.34
N GLY A 624 -18.15 3.08 15.37
CA GLY A 624 -19.11 3.86 14.57
C GLY A 624 -18.41 4.78 13.57
N PHE A 625 -17.35 4.26 12.93
CA PHE A 625 -16.67 4.94 11.84
C PHE A 625 -17.62 5.18 10.65
N GLU A 626 -17.63 6.41 10.15
CA GLU A 626 -18.49 6.85 9.04
C GLU A 626 -17.65 7.53 7.95
N TYR A 627 -18.02 7.31 6.69
CA TYR A 627 -17.39 7.93 5.54
C TYR A 627 -18.30 8.02 4.31
N ASP A 628 -17.99 8.97 3.44
CA ASP A 628 -18.81 9.37 2.31
C ASP A 628 -18.17 8.98 0.98
N ASN A 629 -16.83 9.01 0.91
CA ASN A 629 -16.07 8.81 -0.32
C ASN A 629 -14.99 7.75 -0.10
N VAL A 630 -14.77 6.87 -1.07
CA VAL A 630 -13.64 5.93 -1.09
C VAL A 630 -12.78 6.20 -2.32
N VAL A 631 -11.48 6.37 -2.11
CA VAL A 631 -10.47 6.48 -3.17
C VAL A 631 -9.50 5.32 -3.03
N VAL A 632 -9.40 4.48 -4.05
CA VAL A 632 -8.52 3.31 -4.09
C VAL A 632 -7.44 3.53 -5.14
N GLU A 633 -6.17 3.53 -4.73
CA GLU A 633 -5.03 3.44 -5.65
C GLU A 633 -4.47 2.01 -5.67
N GLU A 634 -3.80 1.64 -6.76
CA GLU A 634 -3.30 0.28 -7.00
C GLU A 634 -4.41 -0.78 -7.08
N ALA A 635 -5.64 -0.38 -7.46
CA ALA A 635 -6.81 -1.26 -7.49
C ALA A 635 -6.63 -2.49 -8.42
N GLY A 636 -5.70 -2.43 -9.37
CA GLY A 636 -5.33 -3.56 -10.24
C GLY A 636 -4.59 -4.69 -9.51
N GLN A 637 -3.88 -4.39 -8.41
CA GLN A 637 -3.07 -5.32 -7.62
C GLN A 637 -3.79 -5.87 -6.39
N MET A 638 -4.97 -5.35 -6.05
CA MET A 638 -5.76 -5.83 -4.92
C MET A 638 -6.67 -6.99 -5.34
N THR A 639 -6.76 -8.03 -4.52
CA THR A 639 -7.71 -9.12 -4.78
C THR A 639 -9.15 -8.59 -4.71
N GLU A 640 -10.06 -9.40 -5.23
CA GLU A 640 -11.49 -9.09 -5.25
C GLU A 640 -12.03 -8.75 -3.84
N ILE A 641 -11.72 -9.56 -2.85
CA ILE A 641 -12.22 -9.36 -1.48
C ILE A 641 -11.55 -8.19 -0.76
N GLU A 642 -10.27 -7.94 -1.03
CA GLU A 642 -9.53 -6.81 -0.45
C GLU A 642 -10.04 -5.45 -0.95
N THR A 643 -10.61 -5.39 -2.15
CA THR A 643 -11.26 -4.17 -2.66
C THR A 643 -12.68 -4.01 -2.09
N PHE A 644 -13.36 -5.12 -1.82
CA PHE A 644 -14.73 -5.12 -1.34
C PHE A 644 -14.87 -4.75 0.13
N ILE A 645 -13.98 -5.26 1.00
CA ILE A 645 -14.02 -5.01 2.44
C ILE A 645 -13.99 -3.50 2.79
N PRO A 646 -13.13 -2.66 2.18
CA PRO A 646 -13.11 -1.22 2.42
C PRO A 646 -14.42 -0.48 2.10
N LEU A 647 -15.30 -1.05 1.27
CA LEU A 647 -16.62 -0.47 1.00
C LEU A 647 -17.60 -0.69 2.17
N LEU A 648 -17.21 -1.49 3.17
CA LEU A 648 -18.05 -1.97 4.27
C LEU A 648 -17.44 -1.71 5.66
N LEU A 649 -16.66 -0.63 5.80
CA LEU A 649 -16.03 -0.21 7.07
C LEU A 649 -16.95 0.61 7.97
N GLN A 650 -18.20 0.84 7.55
CA GLN A 650 -19.22 1.58 8.30
C GLN A 650 -20.50 0.76 8.46
N LYS A 651 -21.30 1.13 9.45
CA LYS A 651 -22.62 0.52 9.66
C LYS A 651 -23.62 1.03 8.63
N GLY A 652 -24.56 0.18 8.23
CA GLY A 652 -25.69 0.54 7.37
C GLY A 652 -26.81 1.21 8.13
N GLU A 653 -26.49 2.13 9.03
CA GLU A 653 -27.48 2.93 9.75
C GLU A 653 -27.96 4.04 8.80
N THR A 654 -29.27 4.11 8.58
CA THR A 654 -29.89 5.18 7.81
C THR A 654 -29.61 6.50 8.52
N ASP A 655 -28.88 7.40 7.88
CA ASP A 655 -28.84 8.79 8.34
C ASP A 655 -30.29 9.27 8.45
N LYS A 656 -30.77 9.66 9.64
CA LYS A 656 -32.17 10.08 9.83
C LYS A 656 -32.53 11.29 8.94
N LYS A 657 -31.52 11.95 8.35
CA LYS A 657 -31.65 13.06 7.40
C LYS A 657 -31.71 12.63 5.93
N ILE A 658 -31.41 11.37 5.62
CA ILE A 658 -31.41 10.81 4.25
C ILE A 658 -32.31 9.58 4.26
N SER A 659 -33.45 9.66 3.59
CA SER A 659 -34.40 8.55 3.49
C SER A 659 -33.73 7.26 2.99
N GLY A 660 -33.51 6.30 3.90
CA GLY A 660 -33.32 4.88 3.57
C GLY A 660 -32.06 4.48 2.77
N SER A 661 -31.08 5.34 2.52
CA SER A 661 -29.96 5.04 1.62
C SER A 661 -28.58 4.96 2.29
N SER A 662 -27.66 4.23 1.64
CA SER A 662 -26.22 4.19 1.98
C SER A 662 -25.61 5.59 2.09
N ARG A 663 -24.68 5.77 3.05
CA ARG A 663 -23.86 6.98 3.22
C ARG A 663 -22.81 7.15 2.10
N LEU A 664 -22.43 6.06 1.44
CA LEU A 664 -21.39 6.05 0.43
C LEU A 664 -21.87 6.76 -0.85
N LYS A 665 -21.26 7.89 -1.17
CA LYS A 665 -21.61 8.75 -2.31
C LYS A 665 -20.72 8.49 -3.52
N ARG A 666 -19.43 8.20 -3.29
CA ARG A 666 -18.40 8.11 -4.33
C ARG A 666 -17.45 6.96 -4.11
N ILE A 667 -17.11 6.28 -5.20
CA ILE A 667 -16.07 5.25 -5.23
C ILE A 667 -15.16 5.52 -6.41
N CYS A 668 -13.91 5.89 -6.15
CA CYS A 668 -12.89 6.13 -7.16
C CYS A 668 -11.89 4.97 -7.12
N LEU A 669 -11.82 4.17 -8.19
CA LEU A 669 -10.87 3.07 -8.34
C LEU A 669 -9.84 3.43 -9.38
N MET A 670 -8.57 3.50 -8.98
CA MET A 670 -7.45 3.83 -9.86
C MET A 670 -6.48 2.66 -9.92
N GLY A 671 -6.20 2.18 -11.12
CA GLY A 671 -5.37 1.00 -11.32
C GLY A 671 -4.91 0.84 -12.76
N ASP A 672 -4.25 -0.28 -13.02
CA ASP A 672 -3.86 -0.67 -14.36
C ASP A 672 -4.00 -2.20 -14.49
N HIS A 673 -5.03 -2.63 -15.21
CA HIS A 673 -5.32 -4.04 -15.48
C HIS A 673 -4.37 -4.65 -16.53
N ASN A 674 -3.57 -3.82 -17.21
CA ASN A 674 -2.54 -4.26 -18.15
C ASN A 674 -1.16 -4.43 -17.48
N GLN A 675 -1.05 -4.15 -16.17
CA GLN A 675 0.12 -4.48 -15.34
C GLN A 675 -0.18 -5.72 -14.47
N LEU A 676 0.78 -6.11 -13.62
CA LEU A 676 0.69 -7.35 -12.84
C LEU A 676 -0.57 -7.41 -11.96
N PRO A 677 -1.22 -8.58 -11.89
CA PRO A 677 -2.36 -8.84 -11.01
C PRO A 677 -1.94 -8.97 -9.53
N PRO A 678 -2.91 -9.14 -8.60
CA PRO A 678 -2.62 -9.58 -7.24
C PRO A 678 -1.77 -10.86 -7.24
N VAL A 679 -0.84 -10.95 -6.30
CA VAL A 679 0.05 -12.11 -6.16
C VAL A 679 -0.72 -13.25 -5.50
N VAL A 680 -0.77 -14.40 -6.16
CA VAL A 680 -1.31 -15.66 -5.62
C VAL A 680 -0.17 -16.66 -5.57
N LYS A 681 0.20 -17.15 -4.38
CA LYS A 681 1.38 -18.01 -4.24
C LYS A 681 1.21 -19.32 -5.01
N ASN A 682 0.05 -19.96 -4.85
CA ASN A 682 -0.27 -21.16 -5.60
C ASN A 682 -0.97 -20.84 -6.93
N MET A 683 -0.19 -20.93 -8.00
CA MET A 683 -0.63 -20.66 -9.36
C MET A 683 -1.80 -21.54 -9.84
N SER A 684 -2.10 -22.66 -9.18
CA SER A 684 -3.28 -23.48 -9.49
C SER A 684 -4.57 -22.75 -9.16
N PHE A 685 -4.63 -21.98 -8.07
CA PHE A 685 -5.80 -21.15 -7.75
C PHE A 685 -5.93 -19.97 -8.72
N ALA A 686 -4.82 -19.37 -9.14
CA ALA A 686 -4.83 -18.35 -10.18
C ALA A 686 -5.40 -18.92 -11.51
N ARG A 687 -4.87 -20.04 -11.99
CA ARG A 687 -5.27 -20.61 -13.29
C ARG A 687 -6.67 -21.24 -13.31
N TYR A 688 -7.04 -21.99 -12.26
CA TYR A 688 -8.32 -22.72 -12.25
C TYR A 688 -9.48 -21.86 -11.74
N SER A 689 -9.22 -21.05 -10.70
CA SER A 689 -10.24 -20.28 -9.99
C SER A 689 -10.22 -18.78 -10.32
N ASN A 690 -9.24 -18.29 -11.08
CA ASN A 690 -9.01 -16.86 -11.36
C ASN A 690 -8.84 -16.03 -10.07
N LEU A 691 -8.17 -16.58 -9.05
CA LEU A 691 -7.97 -15.87 -7.78
C LEU A 691 -7.12 -14.60 -7.93
N ASP A 692 -6.27 -14.55 -8.96
CA ASP A 692 -5.47 -13.38 -9.35
C ASP A 692 -6.31 -12.35 -10.15
N GLN A 693 -7.63 -12.52 -10.23
CA GLN A 693 -8.50 -11.49 -10.78
C GLN A 693 -8.80 -10.42 -9.72
N SER A 694 -8.34 -9.20 -9.96
CA SER A 694 -8.74 -8.04 -9.15
C SER A 694 -10.18 -7.62 -9.42
N PHE A 695 -10.81 -7.01 -8.41
CA PHE A 695 -12.12 -6.36 -8.54
C PHE A 695 -12.13 -5.38 -9.71
N PHE A 696 -11.07 -4.57 -9.82
CA PHE A 696 -10.88 -3.59 -10.89
C PHE A 696 -10.89 -4.23 -12.28
N SER A 697 -10.13 -5.32 -12.46
CA SER A 697 -10.08 -6.05 -13.73
C SER A 697 -11.42 -6.69 -14.08
N ARG A 698 -12.18 -7.18 -13.09
CA ARG A 698 -13.53 -7.70 -13.33
C ARG A 698 -14.50 -6.62 -13.78
N MET A 699 -14.52 -5.46 -13.14
CA MET A 699 -15.39 -4.35 -13.54
C MET A 699 -15.13 -3.92 -14.99
N ILE A 700 -13.85 -3.85 -15.41
CA ILE A 700 -13.49 -3.57 -16.80
C ILE A 700 -13.98 -4.66 -17.75
N ARG A 701 -13.84 -5.94 -17.37
CA ARG A 701 -14.34 -7.08 -18.16
C ARG A 701 -15.87 -7.12 -18.26
N LEU A 702 -16.57 -6.64 -17.23
CA LEU A 702 -18.02 -6.47 -17.25
C LEU A 702 -18.47 -5.35 -18.20
N GLY A 703 -17.56 -4.44 -18.58
CA GLY A 703 -17.86 -3.31 -19.45
C GLY A 703 -18.20 -2.02 -18.70
N ALA A 704 -17.84 -1.92 -17.41
CA ALA A 704 -18.00 -0.68 -16.67
C ALA A 704 -17.21 0.45 -17.36
N PRO A 705 -17.80 1.65 -17.54
CA PRO A 705 -17.12 2.75 -18.19
C PRO A 705 -15.90 3.17 -17.35
N TYR A 706 -14.77 3.37 -18.03
CA TYR A 706 -13.53 3.80 -17.40
C TYR A 706 -12.84 4.88 -18.23
N ILE A 707 -12.09 5.73 -17.54
CA ILE A 707 -11.31 6.81 -18.11
C ILE A 707 -9.85 6.34 -18.17
N GLN A 708 -9.30 6.21 -19.38
CA GLN A 708 -7.89 5.88 -19.56
C GLN A 708 -7.05 7.15 -19.67
N LEU A 709 -6.10 7.33 -18.76
CA LEU A 709 -5.11 8.39 -18.88
C LEU A 709 -4.21 8.12 -20.09
N ASN A 710 -3.90 9.17 -20.85
CA ASN A 710 -3.35 9.02 -22.19
C ASN A 710 -2.01 9.72 -22.43
N MET A 711 -1.41 10.36 -21.42
CA MET A 711 -0.12 11.06 -21.58
C MET A 711 0.83 10.66 -20.45
N GLN A 712 1.98 10.06 -20.78
CA GLN A 712 3.00 9.67 -19.79
C GLN A 712 4.04 10.79 -19.62
N GLY A 713 4.47 11.03 -18.38
CA GLY A 713 5.42 12.09 -18.00
C GLY A 713 6.76 11.61 -17.45
N ARG A 714 7.05 10.30 -17.56
CA ARG A 714 8.05 9.61 -16.76
C ARG A 714 9.30 9.24 -17.54
N ALA A 715 9.13 8.61 -18.69
CA ALA A 715 10.18 7.98 -19.49
C ALA A 715 10.37 8.68 -20.83
N ARG A 716 11.51 8.44 -21.51
CA ARG A 716 11.72 8.91 -22.89
C ARG A 716 10.63 8.36 -23.83
N PRO A 717 10.23 9.09 -24.89
CA PRO A 717 9.25 8.60 -25.87
C PRO A 717 9.66 7.26 -26.50
N GLU A 718 10.94 7.08 -26.83
CA GLU A 718 11.44 5.83 -27.43
C GLU A 718 11.28 4.61 -26.51
N ILE A 719 11.47 4.80 -25.20
CA ILE A 719 11.25 3.75 -24.19
C ILE A 719 9.75 3.52 -24.00
N ALA A 720 8.96 4.60 -23.97
CA ALA A 720 7.51 4.52 -23.83
C ALA A 720 6.86 3.71 -24.98
N ASN A 721 7.43 3.77 -26.18
CA ASN A 721 6.97 3.00 -27.33
C ASN A 721 6.98 1.48 -27.08
N LEU A 722 7.89 0.97 -26.23
CA LEU A 722 7.98 -0.45 -25.89
C LEU A 722 6.73 -1.01 -25.20
N TYR A 723 5.92 -0.16 -24.57
CA TYR A 723 4.69 -0.56 -23.90
C TYR A 723 3.43 0.21 -24.34
N SER A 724 3.56 1.31 -25.07
CA SER A 724 2.45 2.16 -25.48
C SER A 724 1.36 1.44 -26.29
N TRP A 725 1.77 0.48 -27.15
CA TRP A 725 0.89 -0.33 -28.00
C TRP A 725 -0.17 -1.11 -27.21
N ARG A 726 0.04 -1.35 -25.92
CA ARG A 726 -0.92 -2.07 -25.07
C ARG A 726 -2.11 -1.20 -24.65
N TYR A 727 -1.98 0.11 -24.79
CA TYR A 727 -2.91 1.12 -24.28
C TYR A 727 -3.54 1.94 -25.41
N ARG A 728 -4.75 2.44 -25.17
CA ARG A 728 -5.46 3.29 -26.15
C ARG A 728 -4.82 4.69 -26.22
N ASN A 729 -4.23 5.06 -27.36
CA ASN A 729 -3.70 6.39 -27.63
C ASN A 729 -2.76 6.94 -26.53
N LEU A 730 -1.81 6.13 -26.04
CA LEU A 730 -0.84 6.57 -25.03
C LEU A 730 0.27 7.40 -25.69
N GLY A 731 0.26 8.71 -25.45
CA GLY A 731 1.29 9.67 -25.84
C GLY A 731 2.19 10.12 -24.67
N ASN A 732 2.87 11.25 -24.87
CA ASN A 732 3.88 11.78 -23.95
C ASN A 732 3.53 13.22 -23.55
N LEU A 733 3.66 13.58 -22.27
CA LEU A 733 3.51 14.96 -21.81
C LEU A 733 4.59 15.87 -22.42
N GLU A 734 4.26 17.16 -22.57
CA GLU A 734 5.12 18.15 -23.22
C GLU A 734 6.52 18.22 -22.60
N HIS A 735 6.62 18.17 -21.26
CA HIS A 735 7.92 18.25 -20.58
C HIS A 735 8.84 17.07 -20.90
N VAL A 736 8.31 15.92 -21.31
CA VAL A 736 9.11 14.77 -21.76
C VAL A 736 9.73 15.04 -23.13
N GLN A 737 9.08 15.87 -23.94
CA GLN A 737 9.55 16.26 -25.27
C GLN A 737 10.51 17.46 -25.22
N THR A 738 10.30 18.38 -24.28
CA THR A 738 11.05 19.65 -24.22
C THR A 738 12.23 19.66 -23.25
N GLN A 739 12.19 18.89 -22.16
CA GLN A 739 13.29 18.92 -21.18
C GLN A 739 14.56 18.24 -21.72
N GLN A 740 15.69 18.93 -21.58
CA GLN A 740 16.99 18.48 -22.08
C GLN A 740 17.35 17.04 -21.66
N ARG A 741 17.04 16.66 -20.41
CA ARG A 741 17.35 15.32 -19.88
C ARG A 741 16.77 14.17 -20.69
N PHE A 742 15.68 14.39 -21.43
CA PHE A 742 15.05 13.37 -22.28
C PHE A 742 15.52 13.43 -23.74
N SER A 743 16.26 14.47 -24.12
CA SER A 743 16.84 14.68 -25.45
C SER A 743 18.33 14.29 -25.58
N VAL A 744 19.05 14.23 -24.46
CA VAL A 744 20.48 13.87 -24.40
C VAL A 744 20.64 12.35 -24.41
N GLY A 745 21.63 11.78 -25.10
CA GLY A 745 21.94 10.36 -25.12
C GLY A 745 22.38 9.80 -23.76
N ASN A 746 22.76 8.52 -23.73
CA ASN A 746 23.34 7.89 -22.54
C ASN A 746 24.87 7.85 -22.73
N ALA A 747 25.63 8.50 -21.86
CA ALA A 747 27.09 8.57 -21.97
C ALA A 747 27.72 7.17 -22.04
N GLY A 748 28.67 6.99 -22.96
CA GLY A 748 29.41 5.74 -23.14
C GLY A 748 28.59 4.62 -23.77
N LEU A 749 27.30 4.83 -24.09
CA LEU A 749 26.37 3.84 -24.61
C LEU A 749 25.72 4.40 -25.89
N ALA A 750 25.87 3.69 -27.00
CA ALA A 750 25.44 4.20 -28.31
C ALA A 750 23.92 4.47 -28.35
N HIS A 751 23.14 3.58 -27.72
CA HIS A 751 21.68 3.57 -27.76
C HIS A 751 21.05 3.90 -26.40
N THR A 752 19.88 4.53 -26.42
CA THR A 752 19.10 4.81 -25.19
C THR A 752 18.54 3.54 -24.55
N PHE A 753 18.22 2.54 -25.36
CA PHE A 753 17.83 1.22 -24.93
C PHE A 753 18.37 0.19 -25.94
N GLN A 754 18.66 -1.02 -25.48
CA GLN A 754 19.17 -2.09 -26.33
C GLN A 754 18.80 -3.46 -25.76
N LEU A 755 18.43 -4.40 -26.64
CA LEU A 755 18.40 -5.83 -26.32
C LEU A 755 19.73 -6.43 -26.72
N ILE A 756 20.38 -7.11 -25.77
CA ILE A 756 21.73 -7.65 -25.88
C ILE A 756 21.58 -9.17 -25.86
N ASN A 757 21.91 -9.80 -26.98
CA ASN A 757 21.88 -11.25 -27.11
C ASN A 757 23.04 -11.87 -26.33
N VAL A 758 22.72 -12.75 -25.39
CA VAL A 758 23.72 -13.48 -24.59
C VAL A 758 23.62 -14.96 -24.93
N GLU A 759 24.65 -15.45 -25.63
CA GLU A 759 24.82 -16.87 -25.96
C GLU A 759 25.26 -17.70 -24.73
N ASP A 760 25.57 -18.98 -24.93
CA ASP A 760 26.01 -19.85 -23.84
C ASP A 760 27.38 -19.38 -23.32
N PHE A 761 27.48 -19.24 -22.00
CA PHE A 761 28.72 -18.91 -21.32
C PHE A 761 29.30 -20.18 -20.72
N GLU A 762 30.56 -20.49 -21.03
CA GLU A 762 31.20 -21.76 -20.65
C GLU A 762 30.37 -23.00 -21.04
N GLY A 763 29.71 -22.96 -22.20
CA GLY A 763 28.86 -24.03 -22.72
C GLY A 763 27.53 -24.20 -21.99
N LYS A 764 27.11 -23.22 -21.18
CA LYS A 764 25.85 -23.26 -20.41
C LYS A 764 25.03 -21.99 -20.64
N GLY A 765 23.73 -22.19 -20.88
CA GLY A 765 22.71 -21.14 -20.90
C GLY A 765 22.01 -21.00 -19.54
N GLU A 766 20.73 -21.38 -19.48
CA GLU A 766 19.98 -21.40 -18.22
C GLU A 766 20.38 -22.58 -17.33
N THR A 767 20.55 -22.34 -16.04
CA THR A 767 20.80 -23.35 -15.01
C THR A 767 19.74 -23.25 -13.91
N SER A 768 19.55 -24.33 -13.15
CA SER A 768 18.61 -24.37 -12.03
C SER A 768 19.24 -25.23 -10.92
N PRO A 769 20.07 -24.65 -10.03
CA PRO A 769 20.72 -25.41 -8.95
C PRO A 769 19.73 -26.10 -8.01
N THR A 770 18.58 -25.44 -7.82
CA THR A 770 17.40 -25.97 -7.14
C THR A 770 16.22 -25.92 -8.11
N ALA A 771 15.25 -26.82 -7.97
CA ALA A 771 14.05 -26.80 -8.80
C ALA A 771 13.38 -25.42 -8.80
N HIS A 772 13.06 -24.91 -9.98
CA HIS A 772 12.46 -23.58 -10.21
C HIS A 772 13.30 -22.36 -9.80
N PHE A 773 14.53 -22.56 -9.33
CA PHE A 773 15.48 -21.52 -8.98
C PHE A 773 16.38 -21.18 -10.18
N TYR A 774 15.76 -20.61 -11.22
CA TYR A 774 16.42 -20.34 -12.51
C TYR A 774 17.49 -19.26 -12.41
N GLN A 775 18.62 -19.52 -13.06
CA GLN A 775 19.80 -18.67 -13.13
C GLN A 775 20.41 -18.72 -14.54
N ASN A 776 21.18 -17.70 -14.88
CA ASN A 776 21.99 -17.64 -16.10
C ASN A 776 23.25 -16.83 -15.76
N VAL A 777 24.38 -17.53 -15.65
CA VAL A 777 25.66 -16.95 -15.24
C VAL A 777 26.15 -15.94 -16.27
N GLY A 778 26.06 -16.26 -17.55
CA GLY A 778 26.46 -15.36 -18.64
C GLY A 778 25.70 -14.04 -18.58
N GLU A 779 24.37 -14.08 -18.45
CA GLU A 779 23.56 -12.87 -18.31
C GLU A 779 23.86 -12.09 -17.01
N ALA A 780 24.10 -12.79 -15.90
CA ALA A 780 24.37 -12.15 -14.61
C ALA A 780 25.72 -11.42 -14.63
N GLU A 781 26.77 -12.05 -15.15
CA GLU A 781 28.09 -11.46 -15.34
C GLU A 781 28.02 -10.26 -16.31
N TYR A 782 27.30 -10.41 -17.44
CA TYR A 782 27.12 -9.31 -18.40
C TYR A 782 26.41 -8.11 -17.74
N ALA A 783 25.34 -8.35 -16.98
CA ALA A 783 24.60 -7.29 -16.30
C ALA A 783 25.46 -6.54 -15.26
N VAL A 784 26.28 -7.27 -14.50
CA VAL A 784 27.22 -6.66 -13.54
C VAL A 784 28.33 -5.90 -14.26
N ALA A 785 28.88 -6.44 -15.34
CA ALA A 785 29.90 -5.77 -16.13
C ALA A 785 29.37 -4.46 -16.77
N ILE A 786 28.14 -4.43 -17.29
CA ILE A 786 27.50 -3.17 -17.75
C ILE A 786 27.39 -2.17 -16.60
N PHE A 787 26.96 -2.62 -15.42
CA PHE A 787 26.87 -1.75 -14.24
C PHE A 787 28.23 -1.17 -13.85
N GLN A 788 29.28 -2.01 -13.81
CA GLN A 788 30.64 -1.57 -13.49
C GLN A 788 31.16 -0.58 -14.54
N TYR A 789 30.99 -0.87 -15.84
CA TYR A 789 31.32 0.05 -16.92
C TYR A 789 30.65 1.41 -16.74
N MET A 790 29.32 1.43 -16.50
CA MET A 790 28.57 2.67 -16.27
C MET A 790 29.14 3.47 -15.09
N VAL A 791 29.47 2.80 -13.98
CA VAL A 791 30.07 3.45 -12.81
C VAL A 791 31.45 4.02 -13.14
N LEU A 792 32.30 3.27 -13.82
CA LEU A 792 33.66 3.68 -14.19
C LEU A 792 33.67 4.90 -15.12
N ILE A 793 32.69 5.03 -16.02
CA ILE A 793 32.54 6.21 -16.87
C ILE A 793 31.84 7.39 -16.17
N GLY A 794 31.45 7.26 -14.89
CA GLY A 794 30.97 8.37 -14.05
C GLY A 794 29.48 8.35 -13.70
N TYR A 795 28.73 7.28 -13.98
CA TYR A 795 27.32 7.21 -13.54
C TYR A 795 27.22 7.05 -12.03
N LEU A 796 26.24 7.74 -11.43
CA LEU A 796 25.90 7.55 -10.02
C LEU A 796 25.24 6.18 -9.80
N PRO A 797 25.77 5.31 -8.92
CA PRO A 797 25.21 3.99 -8.67
C PRO A 797 23.74 4.01 -8.22
N GLN A 798 23.34 5.06 -7.49
CA GLN A 798 21.96 5.28 -7.03
C GLN A 798 20.96 5.54 -8.16
N ARG A 799 21.42 5.86 -9.38
CA ARG A 799 20.57 6.04 -10.57
C ARG A 799 20.41 4.76 -11.40
N ILE A 800 21.04 3.66 -10.99
CA ILE A 800 21.01 2.38 -11.69
C ILE A 800 20.31 1.34 -10.82
N SER A 801 19.39 0.58 -11.40
CA SER A 801 18.78 -0.61 -10.79
C SER A 801 19.00 -1.82 -11.69
N ILE A 802 19.27 -2.98 -11.10
CA ILE A 802 19.36 -4.24 -11.84
C ILE A 802 18.12 -5.08 -11.53
N LEU A 803 17.41 -5.49 -12.56
CA LEU A 803 16.19 -6.28 -12.46
C LEU A 803 16.38 -7.65 -13.08
N ALA A 804 15.77 -8.66 -12.48
CA ALA A 804 15.68 -10.00 -13.03
C ALA A 804 14.24 -10.50 -13.05
N THR A 805 13.91 -11.42 -13.95
CA THR A 805 12.60 -12.09 -13.95
C THR A 805 12.48 -13.15 -12.85
N TYR A 806 13.61 -13.70 -12.38
CA TYR A 806 13.64 -14.80 -11.40
C TYR A 806 14.41 -14.44 -10.11
N ASN A 807 13.94 -14.94 -8.97
CA ASN A 807 14.62 -14.80 -7.69
C ASN A 807 16.00 -15.46 -7.69
N GLY A 808 16.16 -16.58 -8.40
CA GLY A 808 17.45 -17.26 -8.52
C GLY A 808 18.52 -16.39 -9.16
N GLN A 809 18.15 -15.69 -10.23
CA GLN A 809 19.01 -14.73 -10.90
C GLN A 809 19.27 -13.48 -10.04
N LYS A 810 18.27 -12.96 -9.31
CA LYS A 810 18.47 -11.85 -8.36
C LYS A 810 19.54 -12.19 -7.32
N ALA A 811 19.49 -13.40 -6.76
CA ALA A 811 20.49 -13.88 -5.81
C ALA A 811 21.87 -13.96 -6.46
N LEU A 812 21.97 -14.58 -7.65
CA LEU A 812 23.23 -14.71 -8.39
C LEU A 812 23.87 -13.35 -8.71
N ILE A 813 23.08 -12.38 -9.20
CA ILE A 813 23.58 -11.02 -9.47
C ILE A 813 24.10 -10.36 -8.19
N SER A 814 23.41 -10.57 -7.06
CA SER A 814 23.82 -10.03 -5.76
C SER A 814 25.14 -10.66 -5.26
N ASP A 815 25.32 -11.95 -5.51
CA ASP A 815 26.55 -12.68 -5.19
C ASP A 815 27.73 -12.19 -6.03
N ILE A 816 27.53 -12.05 -7.36
CA ILE A 816 28.56 -11.54 -8.27
C ILE A 816 28.93 -10.09 -7.93
N LEU A 817 27.95 -9.22 -7.62
CA LEU A 817 28.23 -7.86 -7.13
C LEU A 817 29.04 -7.88 -5.82
N SER A 818 28.77 -8.84 -4.94
CA SER A 818 29.51 -8.99 -3.69
C SER A 818 30.94 -9.46 -3.89
N GLN A 819 31.20 -10.25 -4.92
CA GLN A 819 32.54 -10.70 -5.30
C GLN A 819 33.31 -9.61 -6.06
N ARG A 820 32.70 -8.99 -7.08
CA ARG A 820 33.37 -8.04 -7.99
C ARG A 820 33.42 -6.59 -7.50
N CYS A 821 32.49 -6.19 -6.63
CA CYS A 821 32.44 -4.87 -6.00
C CYS A 821 32.55 -4.97 -4.46
N GLY A 822 33.04 -6.10 -3.95
CA GLY A 822 33.23 -6.37 -2.53
C GLY A 822 34.45 -5.69 -1.92
N ALA A 823 34.66 -5.93 -0.63
CA ALA A 823 35.88 -5.50 0.05
C ALA A 823 37.12 -6.09 -0.64
N GLY A 824 38.14 -5.26 -0.87
CA GLY A 824 39.37 -5.67 -1.58
C GLY A 824 39.34 -5.48 -3.10
N THR A 825 38.25 -4.98 -3.68
CA THR A 825 38.16 -4.61 -5.11
C THR A 825 38.25 -3.08 -5.30
N PRO A 826 38.65 -2.59 -6.49
CA PRO A 826 38.66 -1.14 -6.78
C PRO A 826 37.29 -0.46 -6.63
N LEU A 827 36.20 -1.21 -6.76
CA LEU A 827 34.82 -0.75 -6.64
C LEU A 827 34.20 -1.13 -5.29
N ALA A 828 35.02 -1.33 -4.25
CA ALA A 828 34.56 -1.73 -2.93
C ALA A 828 33.46 -0.80 -2.38
N GLY A 829 32.35 -1.40 -1.96
CA GLY A 829 31.21 -0.68 -1.37
C GLY A 829 30.27 -0.05 -2.40
N ILE A 830 30.61 -0.07 -3.70
CA ILE A 830 29.72 0.43 -4.74
C ILE A 830 28.63 -0.60 -5.02
N ARG A 831 27.37 -0.15 -4.96
CA ARG A 831 26.18 -0.97 -5.22
C ARG A 831 25.16 -0.19 -6.04
N PRO A 832 24.39 -0.85 -6.93
CA PRO A 832 23.24 -0.22 -7.55
C PRO A 832 22.22 0.16 -6.48
N LYS A 833 21.29 1.07 -6.81
CA LYS A 833 20.20 1.46 -5.88
C LYS A 833 19.44 0.24 -5.36
N THR A 834 19.16 -0.71 -6.25
CA THR A 834 18.55 -1.98 -5.88
C THR A 834 18.87 -3.08 -6.89
N VAL A 835 18.85 -4.32 -6.40
CA VAL A 835 18.79 -5.55 -7.19
C VAL A 835 17.50 -6.25 -6.80
N SER A 836 16.55 -6.39 -7.73
CA SER A 836 15.22 -6.91 -7.41
C SER A 836 14.62 -7.71 -8.56
N THR A 837 13.51 -8.40 -8.31
CA THR A 837 12.73 -8.98 -9.40
C THR A 837 11.78 -7.95 -10.02
N VAL A 838 11.39 -8.16 -11.28
CA VAL A 838 10.39 -7.31 -11.96
C VAL A 838 9.11 -7.18 -11.12
N ASP A 839 8.62 -8.30 -10.59
CA ASP A 839 7.38 -8.35 -9.80
C ASP A 839 7.50 -7.55 -8.48
N GLN A 840 8.64 -7.65 -7.78
CA GLN A 840 8.90 -6.88 -6.55
C GLN A 840 9.18 -5.38 -6.81
N TYR A 841 9.54 -5.02 -8.05
CA TYR A 841 9.86 -3.64 -8.44
C TYR A 841 8.68 -2.88 -9.07
N GLN A 842 7.47 -3.45 -8.99
CA GLN A 842 6.26 -2.77 -9.45
C GLN A 842 6.02 -1.47 -8.66
N GLY A 843 5.49 -0.45 -9.33
CA GLY A 843 5.34 0.91 -8.78
C GLY A 843 6.63 1.73 -8.78
N GLN A 844 7.79 1.10 -8.58
CA GLN A 844 9.10 1.75 -8.54
C GLN A 844 9.67 2.07 -9.94
N GLN A 845 10.72 2.90 -9.96
CA GLN A 845 11.42 3.32 -11.17
C GLN A 845 12.86 3.74 -10.86
N ASN A 846 13.71 3.71 -11.88
CA ASN A 846 15.03 4.35 -11.84
C ASN A 846 15.39 5.00 -13.18
N ASP A 847 16.43 5.82 -13.20
CA ASP A 847 16.89 6.47 -14.43
C ASP A 847 17.40 5.43 -15.42
N PHE A 848 18.21 4.47 -14.95
CA PHE A 848 18.75 3.38 -15.74
C PHE A 848 18.38 2.04 -15.16
N VAL A 849 17.92 1.13 -16.02
CA VAL A 849 17.56 -0.24 -15.65
C VAL A 849 18.32 -1.22 -16.53
N ILE A 850 19.01 -2.15 -15.88
CA ILE A 850 19.61 -3.32 -16.52
C ILE A 850 18.70 -4.51 -16.21
N LEU A 851 18.22 -5.22 -17.22
CA LEU A 851 17.20 -6.27 -17.08
C LEU A 851 17.72 -7.61 -17.61
N SER A 852 17.77 -8.64 -16.77
CA SER A 852 18.06 -10.02 -17.18
C SER A 852 16.77 -10.84 -17.30
N LEU A 853 16.61 -11.53 -18.45
CA LEU A 853 15.43 -12.37 -18.73
C LEU A 853 15.65 -13.86 -18.43
N VAL A 854 16.91 -14.28 -18.25
CA VAL A 854 17.41 -15.57 -17.75
C VAL A 854 17.22 -16.73 -18.71
N ARG A 855 16.02 -16.88 -19.26
CA ARG A 855 15.61 -18.11 -19.93
C ARG A 855 16.25 -18.28 -21.31
N THR A 856 16.66 -19.50 -21.60
CA THR A 856 17.30 -19.92 -22.86
C THR A 856 16.54 -21.06 -23.56
N GLN A 857 15.63 -21.74 -22.87
CA GLN A 857 14.86 -22.86 -23.44
C GLN A 857 13.39 -22.52 -23.68
N SER A 858 12.76 -21.77 -22.76
CA SER A 858 11.37 -21.36 -22.90
C SER A 858 11.11 -20.01 -22.26
N VAL A 859 10.15 -19.26 -22.80
CA VAL A 859 9.84 -17.88 -22.36
C VAL A 859 9.46 -17.80 -20.87
N GLY A 860 8.92 -18.87 -20.30
CA GLY A 860 8.50 -18.90 -18.90
C GLY A 860 7.35 -17.94 -18.59
N HIS A 861 7.34 -17.38 -17.39
CA HIS A 861 6.28 -16.49 -16.91
C HIS A 861 6.29 -15.09 -17.55
N LEU A 862 7.33 -14.73 -18.31
CA LEU A 862 7.38 -13.47 -19.05
C LEU A 862 6.41 -13.46 -20.24
N ARG A 863 5.88 -14.63 -20.65
CA ARG A 863 4.80 -14.75 -21.64
C ARG A 863 3.55 -13.97 -21.23
N ASP A 864 3.38 -13.72 -19.93
CA ASP A 864 2.39 -12.77 -19.45
C ASP A 864 2.77 -11.35 -19.86
N ILE A 865 2.03 -10.79 -20.82
CA ILE A 865 2.20 -9.43 -21.35
C ILE A 865 2.22 -8.39 -20.21
N ARG A 866 1.48 -8.63 -19.13
CA ARG A 866 1.46 -7.74 -17.96
C ARG A 866 2.83 -7.61 -17.31
N ARG A 867 3.56 -8.72 -17.22
CA ARG A 867 4.93 -8.77 -16.68
C ARG A 867 5.91 -8.10 -17.64
N LEU A 868 5.76 -8.32 -18.95
CA LEU A 868 6.54 -7.60 -19.97
C LEU A 868 6.37 -6.08 -19.84
N VAL A 869 5.12 -5.60 -19.80
CA VAL A 869 4.79 -4.16 -19.67
C VAL A 869 5.42 -3.58 -18.40
N VAL A 870 5.37 -4.28 -17.27
CA VAL A 870 6.05 -3.83 -16.05
C VAL A 870 7.56 -3.78 -16.28
N ALA A 871 8.17 -4.84 -16.82
CA ALA A 871 9.61 -4.93 -17.03
C ALA A 871 10.17 -3.77 -17.88
N VAL A 872 9.52 -3.46 -19.01
CA VAL A 872 10.01 -2.42 -19.95
C VAL A 872 9.65 -0.99 -19.54
N SER A 873 8.82 -0.80 -18.50
CA SER A 873 8.36 0.53 -18.04
C SER A 873 9.04 1.03 -16.76
N ARG A 874 10.09 0.35 -16.28
CA ARG A 874 10.81 0.73 -15.04
C ARG A 874 11.90 1.80 -15.28
N ALA A 875 12.41 1.88 -16.51
CA ALA A 875 13.45 2.83 -16.89
C ALA A 875 12.89 4.19 -17.28
N ARG A 876 13.56 5.27 -16.87
CA ARG A 876 13.22 6.63 -17.30
C ARG A 876 14.08 7.10 -18.48
N LEU A 877 15.38 6.83 -18.43
CA LEU A 877 16.39 7.35 -19.35
C LEU A 877 17.13 6.25 -20.12
N GLY A 878 17.34 5.06 -19.54
CA GLY A 878 17.93 3.96 -20.30
C GLY A 878 17.56 2.56 -19.84
N LEU A 879 17.41 1.65 -20.81
CA LEU A 879 16.97 0.27 -20.60
C LEU A 879 17.87 -0.70 -21.38
N TYR A 880 18.65 -1.52 -20.67
CA TYR A 880 19.53 -2.51 -21.29
C TYR A 880 19.09 -3.91 -20.88
N ILE A 881 18.68 -4.71 -21.86
CA ILE A 881 18.08 -6.03 -21.62
C ILE A 881 19.06 -7.10 -22.07
N VAL A 882 19.53 -7.96 -21.16
CA VAL A 882 20.34 -9.13 -21.50
C VAL A 882 19.45 -10.37 -21.56
N CYS A 883 19.48 -11.10 -22.68
CA CYS A 883 18.67 -12.30 -22.86
C CYS A 883 19.14 -13.18 -24.03
N ARG A 884 18.62 -14.41 -24.12
CA ARG A 884 18.70 -15.22 -25.36
C ARG A 884 17.65 -14.73 -26.37
N GLN A 885 18.07 -13.95 -27.36
CA GLN A 885 17.19 -13.30 -28.32
C GLN A 885 16.23 -14.28 -29.01
N SER A 886 16.74 -15.43 -29.46
CA SER A 886 15.97 -16.43 -30.21
C SER A 886 14.75 -16.98 -29.45
N VAL A 887 14.78 -16.99 -28.12
CA VAL A 887 13.66 -17.48 -27.29
C VAL A 887 12.52 -16.49 -27.22
N PHE A 888 12.85 -15.21 -27.02
CA PHE A 888 11.86 -14.17 -26.74
C PHE A 888 11.27 -13.54 -28.01
N VAL A 889 12.06 -13.39 -29.07
CA VAL A 889 11.61 -12.83 -30.36
C VAL A 889 10.59 -13.75 -31.04
N ASN A 890 10.74 -15.07 -30.86
CA ASN A 890 9.80 -16.05 -31.42
C ASN A 890 8.47 -16.15 -30.65
N CYS A 891 8.31 -15.45 -29.53
CA CYS A 891 7.08 -15.45 -28.75
C CYS A 891 6.06 -14.46 -29.33
N TYR A 892 4.94 -14.99 -29.86
CA TYR A 892 3.89 -14.18 -30.48
C TYR A 892 3.36 -13.06 -29.57
N GLU A 893 3.14 -13.37 -28.28
CA GLU A 893 2.60 -12.40 -27.31
C GLU A 893 3.56 -11.25 -27.00
N LEU A 894 4.87 -11.45 -27.13
CA LEU A 894 5.90 -10.45 -26.85
C LEU A 894 6.33 -9.65 -28.08
N LYS A 895 5.92 -10.13 -29.27
CA LYS A 895 6.31 -9.59 -30.57
C LYS A 895 6.21 -8.07 -30.68
N PRO A 896 5.13 -7.38 -30.23
CA PRO A 896 5.03 -5.93 -30.38
C PRO A 896 6.16 -5.13 -29.70
N ALA A 897 6.69 -5.62 -28.57
CA ALA A 897 7.83 -4.99 -27.91
C ALA A 897 9.16 -5.51 -28.47
N MET A 898 9.24 -6.81 -28.78
CA MET A 898 10.47 -7.44 -29.29
C MET A 898 10.84 -6.93 -30.69
N ASP A 899 9.87 -6.67 -31.57
CA ASP A 899 10.12 -6.10 -32.89
C ASP A 899 10.75 -4.70 -32.78
N ILE A 900 10.33 -3.90 -31.79
CA ILE A 900 10.94 -2.59 -31.51
C ILE A 900 12.36 -2.78 -30.97
N LEU A 901 12.60 -3.75 -30.08
CA LEU A 901 13.92 -4.02 -29.51
C LEU A 901 14.93 -4.50 -30.57
N VAL A 902 14.49 -5.36 -31.50
CA VAL A 902 15.33 -5.93 -32.57
C VAL A 902 15.53 -4.95 -33.74
N SER A 903 14.81 -3.82 -33.77
CA SER A 903 15.12 -2.74 -34.72
C SER A 903 16.50 -2.11 -34.49
N ARG A 904 17.14 -2.37 -33.35
CA ARG A 904 18.50 -1.96 -32.99
C ARG A 904 19.45 -3.16 -33.00
N PRO A 905 20.77 -2.94 -33.17
CA PRO A 905 21.76 -4.01 -33.09
C PRO A 905 21.65 -4.79 -31.78
N THR A 906 21.81 -6.12 -31.83
CA THR A 906 21.65 -6.99 -30.65
C THR A 906 22.95 -7.33 -29.94
N LYS A 907 24.07 -6.76 -30.37
CA LYS A 907 25.33 -6.72 -29.63
C LYS A 907 25.49 -5.36 -28.96
N LEU A 908 26.00 -5.34 -27.73
CA LEU A 908 26.17 -4.09 -26.98
C LEU A 908 27.12 -3.15 -27.73
N GLN A 909 26.65 -1.92 -28.01
CA GLN A 909 27.45 -0.89 -28.67
C GLN A 909 27.77 0.24 -27.70
N LEU A 910 29.06 0.48 -27.50
CA LEU A 910 29.62 1.48 -26.59
C LEU A 910 30.19 2.66 -27.38
N VAL A 911 30.35 3.79 -26.70
CA VAL A 911 31.03 4.98 -27.22
C VAL A 911 32.26 5.23 -26.37
N LEU A 912 33.43 4.88 -26.88
CA LEU A 912 34.69 5.01 -26.16
C LEU A 912 35.07 6.49 -26.00
N GLY A 913 35.62 6.84 -24.83
CA GLY A 913 36.01 8.21 -24.50
C GLY A 913 34.86 9.14 -24.09
N GLU A 914 33.62 8.64 -24.04
CA GLU A 914 32.45 9.40 -23.56
C GLU A 914 32.18 9.13 -22.07
N HIS A 915 32.33 10.15 -21.22
CA HIS A 915 32.08 10.08 -19.79
C HIS A 915 30.74 10.74 -19.40
N ALA A 916 30.16 10.32 -18.28
CA ALA A 916 28.93 10.92 -17.75
C ALA A 916 29.23 12.20 -16.94
N PRO A 917 28.46 13.29 -17.11
CA PRO A 917 27.33 13.45 -18.05
C PRO A 917 27.78 13.76 -19.49
N THR A 918 27.04 13.25 -20.48
CA THR A 918 27.26 13.58 -21.89
C THR A 918 26.46 14.81 -22.34
N THR A 919 26.94 15.46 -23.41
CA THR A 919 26.23 16.53 -24.14
C THR A 919 25.64 16.05 -25.47
N ARG A 920 26.00 14.83 -25.92
CA ARG A 920 25.50 14.20 -27.15
C ARG A 920 23.98 14.08 -27.11
N LYS A 921 23.29 14.49 -28.16
CA LYS A 921 21.84 14.33 -28.28
C LYS A 921 21.50 12.96 -28.84
N ILE A 922 20.26 12.53 -28.61
CA ILE A 922 19.72 11.33 -29.25
C ILE A 922 19.67 11.56 -30.76
N GLY A 923 20.26 10.64 -31.52
CA GLY A 923 20.30 10.69 -32.98
C GLY A 923 21.51 11.43 -33.56
N ASP A 924 22.38 11.99 -32.73
CA ASP A 924 23.68 12.51 -33.21
C ASP A 924 24.53 11.36 -33.75
N ASP A 925 25.23 11.60 -34.86
CA ASP A 925 26.16 10.64 -35.44
C ASP A 925 27.33 10.36 -34.49
N ILE A 926 27.60 9.08 -34.27
CA ILE A 926 28.73 8.63 -33.44
C ILE A 926 29.92 8.38 -34.38
N PRO A 927 31.08 9.02 -34.16
CA PRO A 927 32.28 8.76 -34.96
C PRO A 927 32.64 7.27 -34.96
N SER A 928 32.94 6.71 -36.14
CA SER A 928 33.19 5.27 -36.29
C SER A 928 34.41 4.77 -35.51
N ASP A 929 35.37 5.64 -35.23
CA ASP A 929 36.54 5.38 -34.40
C ASP A 929 36.23 5.30 -32.89
N GLN A 930 35.07 5.82 -32.46
CA GLN A 930 34.61 5.80 -31.07
C GLN A 930 33.55 4.74 -30.83
N LEU A 931 32.87 4.27 -31.88
CA LEU A 931 31.86 3.22 -31.78
C LEU A 931 32.54 1.85 -31.59
N PHE A 932 32.26 1.21 -30.46
CA PHE A 932 32.83 -0.08 -30.11
C PHE A 932 31.74 -1.14 -29.91
N GLU A 933 31.84 -2.25 -30.64
CA GLU A 933 30.91 -3.37 -30.53
C GLU A 933 31.51 -4.45 -29.62
N VAL A 934 30.81 -4.74 -28.53
CA VAL A 934 31.20 -5.79 -27.59
C VAL A 934 30.79 -7.15 -28.14
N GLU A 935 31.75 -8.06 -28.23
CA GLU A 935 31.54 -9.41 -28.78
C GLU A 935 30.76 -10.32 -27.83
N ASP A 936 31.22 -10.43 -26.58
CA ASP A 936 30.64 -11.30 -25.56
C ASP A 936 30.88 -10.80 -24.13
N VAL A 937 30.46 -11.60 -23.14
CA VAL A 937 30.65 -11.31 -21.69
C VAL A 937 32.12 -11.12 -21.35
N SER A 938 32.99 -11.98 -21.89
CA SER A 938 34.43 -12.00 -21.59
C SER A 938 35.11 -10.74 -22.12
N HIS A 939 34.70 -10.29 -23.30
CA HIS A 939 35.19 -9.07 -23.93
C HIS A 939 34.86 -7.84 -23.07
N LEU A 940 33.60 -7.70 -22.63
CA LEU A 940 33.22 -6.60 -21.72
C LEU A 940 33.96 -6.70 -20.38
N GLY A 941 34.04 -7.90 -19.81
CA GLY A 941 34.71 -8.15 -18.53
C GLY A 941 36.22 -7.94 -18.57
N SER A 942 36.85 -7.99 -19.75
CA SER A 942 38.27 -7.65 -19.92
C SER A 942 38.52 -6.13 -20.01
N MET A 943 37.51 -5.39 -20.45
CA MET A 943 37.56 -3.93 -20.60
C MET A 943 37.26 -3.21 -19.28
N VAL A 944 36.37 -3.78 -18.46
CA VAL A 944 36.01 -3.34 -17.10
C VAL A 944 37.06 -3.78 -16.10
#